data_AF-A0A6J3GVX5-F1
#
_entry.id   AF-A0A6J3GVX5-F1
#
_cell.length_a   1.000
_cell.length_b   1.000
_cell.length_c   1.000
_cell.angle_alpha   90.00
_cell.angle_beta   90.00
_cell.angle_gamma   90.00
#
_symmetry.space_group_name_H-M   'P 1'
#
loop_
_entity.id
_entity.type
_entity.pdbx_description
1 polymer ?
#
loop_
_entity_poly.entity_id
_entity_poly.type
_entity_poly.pdbx_seq_one_letter_code
_entity_poly.pdbx_strand_id
1 'polypeptide(L)'
;MQARPRPWPLWATVLALGALAGVGVGGPNICTTRGVSSCQQCLAVSPMCAWCSDEALPLGSPRCDLKENLLKDNCAPESIEFPVSEAQVLEDRPLSDKGSGDGSQVTQVSPQRIALRLRPDDSKNFSIQVRQVEDYPVDIYYLMDLSYSMKDDLSSIRNLGTKLATQMRKLTSNLRIGFGAFVDKPVSPYMYISPPEALKNPCYDMKTTCLPMFGYKHVLTLTDQVTRFNEEVRKQSVSRNRDAPEGGFDAIMQATVCDEKIGWRNDASHLLVFTTDAKTHIALDGRLAGIVQPNDGQCHVGSDNHYSASTTMDYPSLGLMTEKLSQKNINLIFAVTENVVSLYQNYSELIPGTTVGVLSMDSSNVLQLIVDAYGKIRSKVELEVRDLPDELSLSFNATCLNNEVIPGLKSCMGLKIGDTVSFSIEAKVRGCPQEKEKSFTIKPVGFKDSLVVQVTFDCDCACQAQAEPNSRRCNNGNGTFECGVCRCGPGWLGSQCECSEEDYRPSQQDECSLREGQPVCSQRGECLCGQCVCHSSDFGKITGKYCECDDFSCVRYKGEMCSEDTGKDAVNCTYKNEDDCVVRFQYYEDSSGKSILYVVEEPECPKGPDILVVLLSVMGAILLIGLAALLIWKLLITIHDRKEFAKFEEERARAKWDTANNPLYKEATSTFTNITYRGT
;
A
#
# COMPACT_ATOMS: atom_id res chain seq x y z
N MET A 1 45.63 -54.14 -54.92
CA MET A 1 44.50 -53.69 -55.78
C MET A 1 44.39 -52.18 -55.59
N GLN A 2 45.08 -51.32 -56.37
CA GLN A 2 44.72 -50.89 -57.75
C GLN A 2 43.19 -50.61 -57.82
N ALA A 3 42.68 -49.40 -58.05
CA ALA A 3 43.21 -48.26 -58.81
C ALA A 3 42.58 -46.89 -58.41
N ARG A 4 43.39 -45.82 -58.55
CA ARG A 4 43.01 -44.41 -58.85
C ARG A 4 42.65 -44.29 -60.35
N PRO A 5 42.14 -43.16 -60.96
CA PRO A 5 42.30 -41.73 -60.57
C PRO A 5 41.15 -40.71 -60.90
N ARG A 6 41.32 -39.49 -60.35
CA ARG A 6 41.06 -38.08 -60.82
C ARG A 6 40.94 -37.82 -62.35
N PRO A 7 40.69 -36.59 -62.91
CA PRO A 7 40.23 -35.27 -62.37
C PRO A 7 39.35 -34.34 -63.33
N TRP A 8 38.94 -33.17 -62.79
CA TRP A 8 38.99 -31.79 -63.37
C TRP A 8 37.90 -31.14 -64.29
N PRO A 9 37.82 -29.77 -64.29
CA PRO A 9 36.62 -28.93 -64.43
C PRO A 9 36.56 -28.12 -65.73
N LEU A 10 35.38 -27.61 -66.15
CA LEU A 10 35.32 -26.51 -67.13
C LEU A 10 34.10 -25.55 -66.99
N TRP A 11 34.39 -24.25 -66.73
CA TRP A 11 33.84 -23.00 -67.33
C TRP A 11 32.41 -22.56 -66.89
N ALA A 12 32.18 -21.43 -66.20
CA ALA A 12 32.37 -20.00 -66.54
C ALA A 12 31.46 -19.47 -67.68
N THR A 13 30.65 -18.46 -67.35
CA THR A 13 29.75 -17.60 -68.17
C THR A 13 28.43 -18.28 -68.60
N VAL A 14 27.25 -17.82 -68.18
CA VAL A 14 26.54 -16.64 -68.73
C VAL A 14 25.80 -15.84 -67.65
N LEU A 15 26.03 -14.52 -67.69
CA LEU A 15 25.32 -13.45 -67.00
C LEU A 15 24.02 -13.10 -67.73
N ALA A 16 23.04 -12.64 -66.94
CA ALA A 16 21.91 -11.77 -67.31
C ALA A 16 20.71 -12.39 -68.04
N LEU A 17 19.62 -12.60 -67.29
CA LEU A 17 18.25 -12.14 -67.63
C LEU A 17 17.30 -12.52 -66.48
N GLY A 18 16.64 -11.51 -65.90
CA GLY A 18 15.60 -11.73 -64.88
C GLY A 18 15.62 -10.78 -63.69
N ALA A 19 15.98 -9.50 -63.88
CA ALA A 19 15.54 -8.46 -62.96
C ALA A 19 14.03 -8.26 -63.18
N LEU A 20 13.21 -8.98 -62.40
CA LEU A 20 11.81 -8.65 -62.18
C LEU A 20 11.65 -8.36 -60.70
N ALA A 21 11.23 -7.13 -60.45
CA ALA A 21 10.87 -6.48 -59.19
C ALA A 21 10.55 -7.45 -58.03
N GLY A 22 11.48 -7.54 -57.07
CA GLY A 22 11.11 -7.78 -55.68
C GLY A 22 10.82 -6.42 -55.06
N VAL A 23 9.55 -6.02 -55.01
CA VAL A 23 9.12 -5.00 -54.05
C VAL A 23 9.38 -5.63 -52.68
N GLY A 24 10.37 -5.09 -51.97
CA GLY A 24 10.74 -5.54 -50.63
C GLY A 24 9.67 -5.11 -49.64
N VAL A 25 8.54 -5.82 -49.62
CA VAL A 25 7.54 -5.68 -48.57
C VAL A 25 8.17 -6.23 -47.28
N GLY A 26 8.37 -5.35 -46.29
CA GLY A 26 8.65 -5.80 -44.93
C GLY A 26 7.58 -6.80 -44.51
N GLY A 27 7.99 -7.91 -43.88
CA GLY A 27 7.05 -8.97 -43.51
C GLY A 27 5.91 -8.45 -42.61
N PRO A 28 4.75 -9.14 -42.61
CA PRO A 28 3.61 -8.76 -41.78
C PRO A 28 4.01 -8.71 -40.30
N ASN A 29 3.66 -7.60 -39.65
CA ASN A 29 3.90 -7.35 -38.23
C ASN A 29 2.60 -6.88 -37.53
N ILE A 30 2.68 -6.72 -36.20
CA ILE A 30 1.53 -6.37 -35.35
C ILE A 30 0.77 -5.11 -35.80
N CYS A 31 1.46 -4.12 -36.39
CA CYS A 31 0.85 -2.87 -36.88
C CYS A 31 0.00 -3.10 -38.14
N THR A 32 0.46 -4.01 -39.01
CA THR A 32 -0.18 -4.32 -40.30
C THR A 32 -1.29 -5.37 -40.23
N THR A 33 -1.34 -6.19 -39.17
CA THR A 33 -2.22 -7.37 -39.09
C THR A 33 -3.49 -7.18 -38.26
N ARG A 34 -3.64 -6.07 -37.51
CA ARG A 34 -4.81 -5.84 -36.63
C ARG A 34 -5.99 -5.11 -37.29
N GLY A 35 -6.00 -4.94 -38.62
CA GLY A 35 -7.14 -4.33 -39.33
C GLY A 35 -7.43 -2.88 -38.92
N VAL A 36 -6.37 -2.09 -38.70
CA VAL A 36 -6.46 -0.70 -38.22
C VAL A 36 -7.10 0.21 -39.27
N SER A 37 -8.13 0.96 -38.86
CA SER A 37 -8.90 1.85 -39.77
C SER A 37 -8.60 3.34 -39.59
N SER A 38 -7.92 3.74 -38.52
CA SER A 38 -7.59 5.14 -38.24
C SER A 38 -6.21 5.31 -37.61
N CYS A 39 -5.69 6.53 -37.68
CA CYS A 39 -4.40 6.88 -37.09
C CYS A 39 -4.37 6.64 -35.56
N GLN A 40 -5.41 7.04 -34.84
CA GLN A 40 -5.53 6.82 -33.40
C GLN A 40 -5.50 5.33 -33.04
N GLN A 41 -6.22 4.49 -33.79
CA GLN A 41 -6.18 3.03 -33.59
C GLN A 41 -4.78 2.47 -33.87
N CYS A 42 -4.07 2.99 -34.87
CA CYS A 42 -2.70 2.58 -35.19
C CYS A 42 -1.75 2.79 -34.01
N LEU A 43 -1.80 3.99 -33.40
CA LEU A 43 -0.95 4.31 -32.27
C LEU A 43 -1.26 3.48 -31.02
N ALA A 44 -2.52 3.08 -30.85
CA ALA A 44 -2.99 2.22 -29.77
C ALA A 44 -2.64 0.74 -29.94
N VAL A 45 -2.22 0.28 -31.14
CA VAL A 45 -1.83 -1.13 -31.34
C VAL A 45 -0.54 -1.47 -30.61
N SER A 46 0.48 -0.61 -30.76
CA SER A 46 1.79 -0.81 -30.15
C SER A 46 2.60 0.49 -30.18
N PRO A 47 3.49 0.71 -29.20
CA PRO A 47 4.41 1.85 -29.20
C PRO A 47 5.33 1.93 -30.43
N MET A 48 5.57 0.82 -31.13
CA MET A 48 6.40 0.77 -32.33
C MET A 48 5.67 1.12 -33.63
N CYS A 49 4.34 1.23 -33.61
CA CYS A 49 3.55 1.56 -34.79
C CYS A 49 3.59 3.06 -35.10
N ALA A 50 3.60 3.38 -36.39
CA ALA A 50 3.55 4.71 -36.96
C ALA A 50 2.46 4.78 -38.03
N TRP A 51 1.95 5.98 -38.31
CA TRP A 51 0.94 6.19 -39.34
C TRP A 51 1.43 7.12 -40.45
N CYS A 52 1.10 6.80 -41.70
CA CYS A 52 1.38 7.63 -42.86
C CYS A 52 0.12 8.38 -43.32
N SER A 53 0.17 9.71 -43.23
CA SER A 53 -0.88 10.62 -43.70
C SER A 53 -0.71 11.10 -45.15
N ASP A 54 0.32 10.62 -45.84
CA ASP A 54 0.60 11.01 -47.23
C ASP A 54 -0.45 10.43 -48.20
N GLU A 55 -0.99 11.29 -49.07
CA GLU A 55 -1.95 10.91 -50.11
C GLU A 55 -1.26 10.22 -51.29
N ALA A 56 0.04 10.45 -51.50
CA ALA A 56 0.81 9.86 -52.59
C ALA A 56 1.16 8.37 -52.36
N LEU A 57 0.88 7.85 -51.16
CA LEU A 57 1.11 6.45 -50.83
C LEU A 57 0.25 5.53 -51.75
N PRO A 58 0.85 4.56 -52.48
CA PRO A 58 0.11 3.69 -53.39
C PRO A 58 -1.01 2.90 -52.70
N LEU A 59 -2.16 2.75 -53.37
CA LEU A 59 -3.24 1.87 -52.91
C LEU A 59 -2.72 0.43 -52.79
N GLY A 60 -2.71 -0.10 -51.57
CA GLY A 60 -2.22 -1.45 -51.24
C GLY A 60 -1.08 -1.47 -50.22
N SER A 61 -0.34 -0.36 -50.06
CA SER A 61 0.64 -0.21 -48.99
C SER A 61 -0.04 0.05 -47.64
N PRO A 62 0.45 -0.54 -46.53
CA PRO A 62 -0.12 -0.33 -45.20
C PRO A 62 0.12 1.12 -44.75
N ARG A 63 -0.95 1.83 -44.36
CA ARG A 63 -0.82 3.16 -43.75
C ARG A 63 -0.35 3.12 -42.29
N CYS A 64 -0.60 2.00 -41.62
CA CYS A 64 -0.11 1.72 -40.26
C CYS A 64 0.97 0.64 -40.33
N ASP A 65 2.21 1.00 -40.04
CA ASP A 65 3.35 0.08 -40.04
C ASP A 65 4.44 0.61 -39.09
N LEU A 66 5.54 -0.12 -38.95
CA LEU A 66 6.76 0.38 -38.33
C LEU A 66 7.26 1.61 -39.10
N LYS A 67 7.77 2.61 -38.38
CA LYS A 67 8.32 3.85 -38.95
C LYS A 67 9.33 3.59 -40.07
N GLU A 68 10.19 2.59 -39.90
CA GLU A 68 11.22 2.21 -40.87
C GLU A 68 10.63 1.63 -42.16
N ASN A 69 9.50 0.92 -42.08
CA ASN A 69 8.81 0.37 -43.24
C ASN A 69 8.09 1.47 -44.02
N LEU A 70 7.41 2.40 -43.32
CA LEU A 70 6.77 3.55 -43.97
C LEU A 70 7.76 4.42 -44.75
N LEU A 71 8.98 4.59 -44.22
CA LEU A 71 10.06 5.29 -44.93
C LEU A 71 10.53 4.53 -46.18
N LYS A 72 10.57 3.19 -46.14
CA LYS A 72 10.90 2.36 -47.31
C LYS A 72 9.79 2.38 -48.36
N ASP A 73 8.54 2.52 -47.92
CA ASP A 73 7.36 2.64 -48.77
C ASP A 73 7.18 4.05 -49.37
N ASN A 74 8.20 4.91 -49.23
CA ASN A 74 8.24 6.29 -49.72
C ASN A 74 7.15 7.20 -49.12
N CYS A 75 6.71 6.96 -47.88
CA CYS A 75 5.92 7.95 -47.16
C CYS A 75 6.78 9.17 -46.81
N ALA A 76 6.29 10.38 -47.11
CA ALA A 76 6.97 11.62 -46.75
C ALA A 76 7.22 11.70 -45.22
N PRO A 77 8.45 11.99 -44.75
CA PRO A 77 8.78 12.00 -43.32
C PRO A 77 7.91 12.95 -42.48
N GLU A 78 7.52 14.10 -43.02
CA GLU A 78 6.63 15.08 -42.41
C GLU A 78 5.17 14.61 -42.29
N SER A 79 4.79 13.60 -43.08
CA SER A 79 3.47 12.98 -43.05
C SER A 79 3.43 11.73 -42.17
N ILE A 80 4.55 11.35 -41.53
CA ILE A 80 4.63 10.23 -40.60
C ILE A 80 4.30 10.70 -39.18
N GLU A 81 3.19 10.20 -38.65
CA GLU A 81 2.76 10.37 -37.27
C GLU A 81 3.40 9.27 -36.41
N PHE A 82 4.40 9.64 -35.61
CA PHE A 82 5.08 8.75 -34.68
C PHE A 82 5.44 9.51 -33.39
N PRO A 83 4.47 9.71 -32.47
CA PRO A 83 4.76 10.29 -31.17
C PRO A 83 5.72 9.36 -30.41
N VAL A 84 6.65 9.97 -29.67
CA VAL A 84 7.68 9.27 -28.90
C VAL A 84 7.53 9.66 -27.44
N SER A 85 7.47 8.66 -26.56
CA SER A 85 7.40 8.90 -25.12
C SER A 85 8.71 9.53 -24.61
N GLU A 86 8.56 10.61 -23.87
CA GLU A 86 9.67 11.40 -23.34
C GLU A 86 9.46 11.78 -21.88
N ALA A 87 10.57 11.91 -21.15
CA ALA A 87 10.59 12.39 -19.78
C ALA A 87 11.55 13.58 -19.73
N GLN A 88 10.99 14.79 -19.79
CA GLN A 88 11.75 16.03 -19.78
C GLN A 88 11.79 16.62 -18.37
N VAL A 89 12.99 16.87 -17.87
CA VAL A 89 13.16 17.56 -16.59
C VAL A 89 12.88 19.05 -16.77
N LEU A 90 11.92 19.59 -16.01
CA LEU A 90 11.53 21.00 -16.06
C LEU A 90 12.24 21.83 -14.97
N GLU A 91 12.48 21.23 -13.80
CA GLU A 91 13.12 21.87 -12.65
C GLU A 91 14.06 20.88 -11.96
N ASP A 92 15.36 21.21 -11.90
CA ASP A 92 16.42 20.37 -11.35
C ASP A 92 17.42 21.18 -10.52
N ARG A 93 16.95 21.69 -9.38
CA ARG A 93 17.79 22.37 -8.41
C ARG A 93 18.73 21.36 -7.75
N PRO A 94 20.03 21.66 -7.63
CA PRO A 94 21.00 20.73 -7.08
C PRO A 94 20.73 20.45 -5.60
N LEU A 95 21.04 19.21 -5.19
CA LEU A 95 20.97 18.79 -3.80
C LEU A 95 21.88 19.66 -2.91
N SER A 96 21.33 20.20 -1.83
CA SER A 96 22.07 21.04 -0.89
C SER A 96 23.02 20.21 -0.03
N ASP A 97 24.13 20.83 0.39
CA ASP A 97 25.08 20.18 1.30
C ASP A 97 24.68 20.37 2.78
N LYS A 98 24.18 21.56 3.13
CA LYS A 98 23.70 21.91 4.49
C LYS A 98 22.30 22.51 4.47
N GLY A 99 21.54 22.22 5.54
CA GLY A 99 20.21 22.75 5.78
C GLY A 99 20.18 24.10 6.49
N SER A 100 21.32 24.56 7.00
CA SER A 100 21.49 25.83 7.70
C SER A 100 22.26 26.84 6.83
N GLY A 101 21.55 27.78 6.21
CA GLY A 101 22.15 28.84 5.38
C GLY A 101 21.12 29.88 4.94
N ASP A 102 21.45 31.17 5.15
CA ASP A 102 20.51 32.31 5.08
C ASP A 102 20.14 32.75 3.64
N GLY A 103 20.39 31.93 2.61
CA GLY A 103 20.38 32.40 1.21
C GLY A 103 19.71 31.54 0.15
N SER A 104 19.36 30.27 0.41
CA SER A 104 18.76 29.40 -0.60
C SER A 104 17.80 28.38 0.02
N GLN A 105 16.68 28.12 -0.65
CA GLN A 105 15.75 27.05 -0.29
C GLN A 105 16.51 25.71 -0.28
N VAL A 106 16.56 25.06 0.89
CA VAL A 106 17.21 23.75 1.06
C VAL A 106 16.53 22.75 0.13
N THR A 107 17.34 22.07 -0.69
CA THR A 107 16.86 21.09 -1.66
C THR A 107 17.40 19.71 -1.30
N GLN A 108 16.52 18.79 -0.89
CA GLN A 108 16.83 17.42 -0.48
C GLN A 108 16.46 16.38 -1.55
N VAL A 109 15.68 16.79 -2.56
CA VAL A 109 15.19 15.95 -3.66
C VAL A 109 15.51 16.61 -5.00
N SER A 110 16.04 15.84 -5.95
CA SER A 110 16.33 16.29 -7.31
C SER A 110 15.98 15.20 -8.32
N PRO A 111 15.31 15.50 -9.44
CA PRO A 111 14.70 16.79 -9.81
C PRO A 111 13.43 17.09 -9.00
N GLN A 112 12.87 18.30 -9.16
CA GLN A 112 11.62 18.71 -8.49
C GLN A 112 10.41 18.65 -9.43
N ARG A 113 10.62 18.78 -10.75
CA ARG A 113 9.52 18.71 -11.73
C ARG A 113 9.93 18.03 -13.03
N ILE A 114 9.10 17.11 -13.49
CA ILE A 114 9.26 16.40 -14.77
C ILE A 114 7.96 16.52 -15.57
N ALA A 115 8.08 16.81 -16.87
CA ALA A 115 7.03 16.62 -17.86
C ALA A 115 7.22 15.24 -18.51
N LEU A 116 6.24 14.37 -18.33
CA LEU A 116 6.20 13.01 -18.83
C LEU A 116 5.16 12.95 -19.95
N ARG A 117 5.59 12.63 -21.18
CA ARG A 117 4.69 12.37 -22.30
C ARG A 117 4.71 10.89 -22.60
N LEU A 118 3.54 10.26 -22.61
CA LEU A 118 3.40 8.84 -22.90
C LEU A 118 2.41 8.65 -24.05
N ARG A 119 2.79 7.83 -25.02
CA ARG A 119 1.84 7.27 -25.99
C ARG A 119 1.19 6.00 -25.42
N PRO A 120 0.07 5.52 -26.00
CA PRO A 120 -0.64 4.36 -25.48
C PRO A 120 0.24 3.11 -25.35
N ASP A 121 0.08 2.41 -24.23
CA ASP A 121 0.77 1.16 -23.88
C ASP A 121 2.31 1.22 -23.87
N ASP A 122 2.88 2.42 -23.84
CA ASP A 122 4.32 2.66 -23.76
C ASP A 122 4.78 2.95 -22.32
N SER A 123 6.10 2.90 -22.10
CA SER A 123 6.72 3.25 -20.83
C SER A 123 7.89 4.21 -20.99
N LYS A 124 8.15 4.98 -19.94
CA LYS A 124 9.35 5.80 -19.85
C LYS A 124 9.94 5.79 -18.46
N ASN A 125 11.26 5.76 -18.41
CA ASN A 125 12.01 5.83 -17.17
C ASN A 125 12.47 7.27 -16.86
N PHE A 126 12.53 7.57 -15.58
CA PHE A 126 13.18 8.75 -15.02
C PHE A 126 13.81 8.38 -13.67
N SER A 127 14.61 9.28 -13.11
CA SER A 127 15.29 9.03 -11.84
C SER A 127 15.08 10.17 -10.87
N ILE A 128 15.10 9.84 -9.57
CA ILE A 128 14.99 10.78 -8.46
C ILE A 128 16.11 10.48 -7.47
N GLN A 129 16.82 11.52 -7.04
CA GLN A 129 17.86 11.46 -6.03
C GLN A 129 17.36 12.12 -4.76
N VAL A 130 17.65 11.48 -3.62
CA VAL A 130 17.26 11.94 -2.30
C VAL A 130 18.49 11.98 -1.40
N ARG A 131 18.73 13.13 -0.76
CA ARG A 131 19.85 13.32 0.16
C ARG A 131 19.38 13.63 1.57
N GLN A 132 19.99 12.94 2.54
CA GLN A 132 19.84 13.24 3.95
C GLN A 132 20.73 14.43 4.33
N VAL A 133 20.31 15.65 3.98
CA VAL A 133 21.07 16.90 4.18
C VAL A 133 21.52 17.10 5.63
N GLU A 134 22.77 17.52 5.84
CA GLU A 134 23.33 17.83 7.17
C GLU A 134 22.71 19.09 7.78
N ASP A 135 22.62 19.15 9.11
CA ASP A 135 22.16 20.33 9.85
C ASP A 135 20.78 20.85 9.39
N TYR A 136 19.84 19.94 9.14
CA TYR A 136 18.47 20.28 8.79
C TYR A 136 17.68 20.74 10.02
N PRO A 137 16.79 21.75 9.92
CA PRO A 137 15.99 22.21 11.06
C PRO A 137 15.10 21.11 11.64
N VAL A 138 14.92 21.09 12.96
CA VAL A 138 14.10 20.08 13.65
C VAL A 138 13.08 20.74 14.57
N ASP A 139 11.84 20.28 14.49
CA ASP A 139 10.76 20.64 15.40
C ASP A 139 10.36 19.40 16.21
N ILE A 140 10.35 19.53 17.54
CA ILE A 140 9.97 18.44 18.44
C ILE A 140 8.77 18.86 19.26
N TYR A 141 7.64 18.21 19.05
CA TYR A 141 6.46 18.39 19.89
C TYR A 141 6.34 17.23 20.87
N TYR A 142 6.50 17.53 22.16
CA TYR A 142 6.43 16.54 23.23
C TYR A 142 4.99 16.41 23.71
N LEU A 143 4.37 15.26 23.41
CA LEU A 143 2.99 14.96 23.72
C LEU A 143 2.92 13.94 24.86
N MET A 144 2.55 14.42 26.04
CA MET A 144 2.66 13.66 27.28
C MET A 144 1.30 13.26 27.84
N ASP A 145 1.18 11.99 28.20
CA ASP A 145 0.18 11.47 29.12
C ASP A 145 0.35 12.12 30.51
N LEU A 146 -0.72 12.74 31.03
CA LEU A 146 -0.78 13.31 32.38
C LEU A 146 -1.76 12.58 33.30
N SER A 147 -1.97 11.29 33.08
CA SER A 147 -2.61 10.40 34.05
C SER A 147 -1.82 10.32 35.36
N TYR A 148 -2.42 9.70 36.37
CA TYR A 148 -1.83 9.71 37.72
C TYR A 148 -0.55 8.87 37.80
N SER A 149 -0.40 7.85 36.95
CA SER A 149 0.83 7.04 36.88
C SER A 149 2.02 7.86 36.43
N MET A 150 1.84 8.79 35.49
CA MET A 150 2.91 9.63 34.92
C MET A 150 3.43 10.76 35.84
N LYS A 151 3.13 10.70 37.14
CA LYS A 151 3.44 11.79 38.09
C LYS A 151 4.93 11.91 38.39
N ASP A 152 5.63 10.80 38.48
CA ASP A 152 7.08 10.73 38.64
C ASP A 152 7.80 11.06 37.33
N ASP A 153 7.31 10.63 36.17
CA ASP A 153 7.79 11.05 34.85
C ASP A 153 7.78 12.58 34.72
N LEU A 154 6.66 13.21 35.11
CA LEU A 154 6.53 14.66 35.08
C LEU A 154 7.63 15.36 35.90
N SER A 155 8.11 14.71 36.97
CA SER A 155 9.20 15.23 37.80
C SER A 155 10.56 15.15 37.10
N SER A 156 10.84 14.04 36.40
CA SER A 156 12.07 13.81 35.63
C SER A 156 12.20 14.75 34.43
N ILE A 157 11.09 15.06 33.76
CA ILE A 157 11.11 15.87 32.54
C ILE A 157 11.21 17.39 32.76
N ARG A 158 11.11 17.87 34.01
CA ARG A 158 11.19 19.32 34.34
C ARG A 158 12.49 20.00 33.91
N ASN A 159 13.55 19.22 33.70
CA ASN A 159 14.85 19.70 33.21
C ASN A 159 15.24 19.04 31.86
N LEU A 160 14.32 18.31 31.23
CA LEU A 160 14.56 17.62 29.96
C LEU A 160 14.84 18.62 28.84
N GLY A 161 14.10 19.72 28.75
CA GLY A 161 14.23 20.68 27.65
C GLY A 161 15.66 21.15 27.43
N THR A 162 16.34 21.57 28.50
CA THR A 162 17.75 22.02 28.45
C THR A 162 18.72 20.89 28.08
N LYS A 163 18.50 19.67 28.58
CA LYS A 163 19.36 18.52 28.25
C LYS A 163 19.15 18.09 26.80
N LEU A 164 17.90 18.06 26.34
CA LEU A 164 17.48 17.75 24.98
C LEU A 164 18.08 18.73 23.99
N ALA A 165 17.93 20.03 24.22
CA ALA A 165 18.53 21.03 23.37
C ALA A 165 20.06 20.89 23.28
N THR A 166 20.73 20.51 24.36
CA THR A 166 22.18 20.30 24.35
C THR A 166 22.60 19.11 23.50
N GLN A 167 21.84 18.00 23.52
CA GLN A 167 22.13 16.85 22.66
C GLN A 167 21.74 17.11 21.21
N MET A 168 20.56 17.68 20.97
CA MET A 168 20.06 17.98 19.63
C MET A 168 20.91 19.05 18.93
N ARG A 169 21.52 19.99 19.66
CA ARG A 169 22.49 20.95 19.10
C ARG A 169 23.71 20.32 18.44
N LYS A 170 24.03 19.05 18.75
CA LYS A 170 25.11 18.31 18.07
C LYS A 170 24.69 17.83 16.67
N LEU A 171 23.39 17.79 16.39
CA LEU A 171 22.80 17.25 15.17
C LEU A 171 22.16 18.34 14.31
N THR A 172 21.59 19.36 14.92
CA THR A 172 20.94 20.49 14.27
C THR A 172 21.20 21.79 15.04
N SER A 173 21.51 22.86 14.31
CA SER A 173 21.68 24.22 14.82
C SER A 173 20.35 24.90 15.10
N ASN A 174 19.26 24.47 14.43
CA ASN A 174 17.97 25.15 14.43
C ASN A 174 16.85 24.24 14.96
N LEU A 175 16.75 24.20 16.29
CA LEU A 175 15.79 23.39 17.04
C LEU A 175 14.64 24.23 17.58
N ARG A 176 13.39 23.76 17.42
CA ARG A 176 12.24 24.22 18.20
C ARG A 176 11.63 23.08 19.00
N ILE A 177 11.13 23.42 20.18
CA ILE A 177 10.44 22.47 21.07
C ILE A 177 9.09 23.01 21.51
N GLY A 178 8.10 22.13 21.62
CA GLY A 178 6.74 22.41 22.05
C GLY A 178 6.23 21.34 23.02
N PHE A 179 5.13 21.62 23.70
CA PHE A 179 4.56 20.72 24.70
C PHE A 179 3.03 20.67 24.61
N GLY A 180 2.50 19.45 24.66
CA GLY A 180 1.08 19.15 24.78
C GLY A 180 0.84 18.06 25.81
N ALA A 181 -0.35 18.04 26.37
CA ALA A 181 -0.76 17.06 27.35
C ALA A 181 -2.09 16.40 26.97
N PHE A 182 -2.28 15.14 27.33
CA PHE A 182 -3.55 14.43 27.20
C PHE A 182 -3.82 13.54 28.40
N VAL A 183 -5.08 13.15 28.57
CA VAL A 183 -5.51 12.10 29.51
C VAL A 183 -6.56 11.26 28.79
N ASP A 184 -7.84 11.67 28.85
CA ASP A 184 -8.92 10.99 28.14
C ASP A 184 -10.16 11.88 28.00
N LYS A 185 -11.14 11.43 27.20
CA LYS A 185 -12.38 12.16 26.97
C LYS A 185 -13.08 12.44 28.31
N PRO A 186 -13.40 13.70 28.65
CA PRO A 186 -13.98 14.08 29.94
C PRO A 186 -15.49 13.80 30.00
N VAL A 187 -15.87 12.54 29.79
CA VAL A 187 -17.24 12.03 29.75
C VAL A 187 -17.28 10.60 30.33
N SER A 188 -18.44 10.17 30.81
CA SER A 188 -18.64 8.78 31.24
C SER A 188 -18.58 7.83 30.02
N PRO A 189 -17.96 6.64 30.11
CA PRO A 189 -17.47 5.97 31.32
C PRO A 189 -16.02 6.28 31.74
N TYR A 190 -15.26 7.04 30.94
CA TYR A 190 -13.82 7.27 31.13
C TYR A 190 -13.50 8.20 32.32
N MET A 191 -14.39 9.17 32.58
CA MET A 191 -14.25 10.15 33.66
C MET A 191 -15.03 9.78 34.94
N TYR A 192 -14.50 10.20 36.09
CA TYR A 192 -15.24 10.24 37.35
C TYR A 192 -16.32 11.34 37.33
N ILE A 193 -17.58 10.95 37.15
CA ILE A 193 -18.74 11.87 37.14
C ILE A 193 -19.42 12.02 38.51
N SER A 194 -19.09 11.16 39.47
CA SER A 194 -19.71 11.11 40.79
C SER A 194 -18.73 10.58 41.83
N PRO A 195 -18.72 11.11 43.07
CA PRO A 195 -19.56 12.20 43.57
C PRO A 195 -19.14 13.59 43.02
N PRO A 196 -19.91 14.68 43.20
CA PRO A 196 -19.60 16.00 42.61
C PRO A 196 -18.21 16.56 42.97
N GLU A 197 -17.66 16.17 44.12
CA GLU A 197 -16.29 16.52 44.52
C GLU A 197 -15.24 15.91 43.59
N ALA A 198 -15.52 14.73 43.02
CA ALA A 198 -14.63 14.02 42.10
C ALA A 198 -14.49 14.73 40.75
N LEU A 199 -15.48 15.53 40.33
CA LEU A 199 -15.38 16.35 39.11
C LEU A 199 -14.31 17.43 39.24
N LYS A 200 -14.17 18.03 40.44
CA LYS A 200 -13.14 19.05 40.72
C LYS A 200 -11.80 18.43 41.10
N ASN A 201 -11.83 17.27 41.75
CA ASN A 201 -10.65 16.53 42.17
C ASN A 201 -10.87 15.02 41.94
N PRO A 202 -10.48 14.49 40.78
CA PRO A 202 -10.59 13.05 40.47
C PRO A 202 -9.84 12.14 41.46
N CYS A 203 -8.94 12.69 42.26
CA CYS A 203 -8.12 11.97 43.23
C CYS A 203 -8.60 12.12 44.69
N TYR A 204 -9.87 12.51 44.90
CA TYR A 204 -10.42 12.79 46.24
C TYR A 204 -10.33 11.59 47.20
N ASP A 205 -10.67 10.39 46.73
CA ASP A 205 -10.62 9.10 47.45
C ASP A 205 -9.18 8.67 47.80
N MET A 206 -8.21 9.09 46.99
CA MET A 206 -6.78 8.90 47.23
C MET A 206 -6.19 9.88 48.26
N LYS A 207 -7.02 10.77 48.83
CA LYS A 207 -6.60 11.81 49.80
C LYS A 207 -5.48 12.72 49.28
N THR A 208 -5.49 12.98 47.97
CA THR A 208 -4.57 13.91 47.29
C THR A 208 -5.38 14.83 46.38
N THR A 209 -4.70 15.81 45.79
CA THR A 209 -5.30 16.70 44.77
C THR A 209 -4.66 16.43 43.41
N CYS A 210 -5.48 16.46 42.37
CA CYS A 210 -5.07 16.41 40.97
C CYS A 210 -6.03 17.25 40.12
N LEU A 211 -5.63 17.58 38.90
CA LEU A 211 -6.46 18.42 38.01
C LEU A 211 -7.71 17.65 37.54
N PRO A 212 -8.83 18.34 37.25
CA PRO A 212 -9.93 17.77 36.50
C PRO A 212 -9.45 17.12 35.19
N MET A 213 -10.14 16.08 34.75
CA MET A 213 -9.82 15.38 33.51
C MET A 213 -10.06 16.29 32.29
N PHE A 214 -9.20 16.14 31.29
CA PHE A 214 -9.30 16.79 29.99
C PHE A 214 -8.85 15.81 28.90
N GLY A 215 -9.38 15.97 27.68
CA GLY A 215 -8.99 15.15 26.53
C GLY A 215 -7.59 15.48 26.05
N TYR A 216 -7.45 16.58 25.32
CA TYR A 216 -6.17 17.12 24.87
C TYR A 216 -6.07 18.61 25.19
N LYS A 217 -4.88 19.03 25.62
CA LYS A 217 -4.53 20.41 25.91
C LYS A 217 -3.18 20.75 25.28
N HIS A 218 -3.20 21.73 24.38
CA HIS A 218 -1.99 22.39 23.91
C HIS A 218 -1.46 23.36 24.99
N VAL A 219 -0.16 23.34 25.26
CA VAL A 219 0.45 24.17 26.32
C VAL A 219 1.47 25.14 25.76
N LEU A 220 2.41 24.64 24.95
CA LEU A 220 3.50 25.43 24.42
C LEU A 220 3.65 25.19 22.91
N THR A 221 3.42 26.26 22.15
CA THR A 221 3.76 26.35 20.71
C THR A 221 5.25 26.16 20.50
N LEU A 222 5.62 25.54 19.38
CA LEU A 222 7.01 25.30 18.99
C LEU A 222 7.83 26.59 19.03
N THR A 223 8.82 26.63 19.90
CA THR A 223 9.71 27.78 20.10
C THR A 223 11.17 27.34 20.22
N ASP A 224 12.08 28.21 19.82
CA ASP A 224 13.54 28.08 20.03
C ASP A 224 13.96 28.39 21.48
N GLN A 225 13.07 28.99 22.28
CA GLN A 225 13.31 29.31 23.68
C GLN A 225 13.16 28.08 24.59
N VAL A 226 14.22 27.29 24.67
CA VAL A 226 14.25 26.03 25.44
C VAL A 226 13.90 26.22 26.93
N THR A 227 14.23 27.37 27.51
CA THR A 227 13.88 27.68 28.91
C THR A 227 12.38 27.73 29.13
N ARG A 228 11.62 28.16 28.11
CA ARG A 228 10.16 28.27 28.18
C ARG A 228 9.50 26.89 28.33
N PHE A 229 10.05 25.87 27.69
CA PHE A 229 9.61 24.49 27.88
C PHE A 229 9.69 24.06 29.34
N ASN A 230 10.85 24.28 29.98
CA ASN A 230 11.02 23.92 31.38
C ASN A 230 10.06 24.70 32.30
N GLU A 231 9.80 25.98 32.01
CA GLU A 231 8.84 26.80 32.75
C GLU A 231 7.42 26.25 32.65
N GLU A 232 6.95 25.93 31.44
CA GLU A 232 5.59 25.44 31.24
C GLU A 232 5.38 24.02 31.76
N VAL A 233 6.36 23.12 31.62
CA VAL A 233 6.31 21.76 32.18
C VAL A 233 6.22 21.78 33.71
N ARG A 234 6.94 22.69 34.38
CA ARG A 234 6.87 22.84 35.85
C ARG A 234 5.50 23.28 36.35
N LYS A 235 4.70 23.96 35.53
CA LYS A 235 3.34 24.40 35.86
C LYS A 235 2.30 23.30 35.67
N GLN A 236 2.63 22.21 34.97
CA GLN A 236 1.69 21.12 34.76
C GLN A 236 1.52 20.29 36.03
N SER A 237 0.39 19.59 36.10
CA SER A 237 0.05 18.67 37.17
C SER A 237 -0.76 17.54 36.57
N VAL A 238 -0.64 16.35 37.14
CA VAL A 238 -1.38 15.17 36.68
C VAL A 238 -2.88 15.28 36.97
N SER A 239 -3.66 14.50 36.23
CA SER A 239 -5.07 14.21 36.46
C SER A 239 -5.25 12.73 36.81
N ARG A 240 -6.46 12.19 36.67
CA ARG A 240 -6.75 10.76 36.87
C ARG A 240 -7.96 10.32 36.04
N ASN A 241 -7.77 9.25 35.30
CA ASN A 241 -8.77 8.47 34.56
C ASN A 241 -9.30 7.28 35.35
N ARG A 242 -10.44 6.75 34.91
CA ARG A 242 -11.17 5.68 35.60
C ARG A 242 -10.83 4.30 35.06
N ASP A 243 -10.79 4.16 33.74
CA ASP A 243 -10.36 2.96 33.04
C ASP A 243 -8.89 3.05 32.61
N ALA A 244 -8.37 1.93 32.11
CA ALA A 244 -6.94 1.78 31.82
C ALA A 244 -6.48 2.32 30.45
N PRO A 245 -7.27 2.22 29.36
CA PRO A 245 -6.91 2.88 28.11
C PRO A 245 -7.05 4.40 28.21
N GLU A 246 -6.30 5.11 27.38
CA GLU A 246 -6.29 6.58 27.35
C GLU A 246 -6.58 7.16 25.97
N GLY A 247 -6.95 8.43 25.94
CA GLY A 247 -7.38 9.15 24.74
C GLY A 247 -6.25 9.73 23.89
N GLY A 248 -5.06 9.12 23.90
CA GLY A 248 -3.86 9.64 23.25
C GLY A 248 -3.99 9.88 21.74
N PHE A 249 -4.81 9.09 21.04
CA PHE A 249 -5.01 9.23 19.60
C PHE A 249 -5.73 10.53 19.19
N ASP A 250 -6.65 11.05 20.00
CA ASP A 250 -7.24 12.38 19.78
C ASP A 250 -6.13 13.44 19.79
N ALA A 251 -5.22 13.33 20.76
CA ALA A 251 -4.14 14.27 20.96
C ALA A 251 -3.10 14.22 19.82
N ILE A 252 -2.77 13.03 19.32
CA ILE A 252 -1.91 12.86 18.13
C ILE A 252 -2.56 13.52 16.91
N MET A 253 -3.85 13.28 16.67
CA MET A 253 -4.57 13.86 15.54
C MET A 253 -4.55 15.40 15.63
N GLN A 254 -4.94 15.97 16.76
CA GLN A 254 -4.97 17.42 16.94
C GLN A 254 -3.58 18.05 16.86
N ALA A 255 -2.54 17.43 17.41
CA ALA A 255 -1.16 17.90 17.27
C ALA A 255 -0.64 17.83 15.82
N THR A 256 -1.21 16.96 14.99
CA THR A 256 -0.86 16.80 13.57
C THR A 256 -1.57 17.84 12.70
N VAL A 257 -2.87 18.03 12.87
CA VAL A 257 -3.69 18.85 11.95
C VAL A 257 -3.81 20.31 12.36
N CYS A 258 -3.58 20.65 13.63
CA CYS A 258 -3.54 22.03 14.12
C CYS A 258 -2.16 22.68 13.91
N ASP A 259 -1.65 22.64 12.69
CA ASP A 259 -0.33 23.14 12.29
C ASP A 259 -0.07 24.60 12.69
N GLU A 260 -1.02 25.50 12.49
CA GLU A 260 -0.89 26.90 12.90
C GLU A 260 -0.80 27.08 14.43
N LYS A 261 -1.55 26.28 15.20
CA LYS A 261 -1.54 26.35 16.67
C LYS A 261 -0.27 25.76 17.27
N ILE A 262 0.16 24.62 16.73
CA ILE A 262 1.38 23.95 17.19
C ILE A 262 2.63 24.69 16.70
N GLY A 263 2.57 25.27 15.51
CA GLY A 263 3.63 26.06 14.91
C GLY A 263 4.67 25.24 14.15
N TRP A 264 4.26 24.15 13.48
CA TRP A 264 5.14 23.35 12.63
C TRP A 264 5.72 24.21 11.51
N ARG A 265 7.05 24.19 11.32
CA ARG A 265 7.68 24.87 10.19
C ARG A 265 7.37 24.14 8.88
N ASN A 266 7.58 24.79 7.75
CA ASN A 266 7.40 24.10 6.45
C ASN A 266 8.66 23.32 6.05
N ASP A 267 9.83 23.78 6.51
CA ASP A 267 11.18 23.40 6.13
C ASP A 267 11.95 22.78 7.31
N ALA A 268 11.27 21.97 8.12
CA ALA A 268 11.87 21.26 9.25
C ALA A 268 11.46 19.79 9.28
N SER A 269 12.27 18.95 9.93
CA SER A 269 11.87 17.60 10.31
C SER A 269 10.93 17.68 11.51
N HIS A 270 9.71 17.16 11.37
CA HIS A 270 8.71 17.18 12.43
C HIS A 270 8.73 15.86 13.22
N LEU A 271 9.03 15.95 14.51
CA LEU A 271 9.03 14.83 15.44
C LEU A 271 7.92 15.03 16.47
N LEU A 272 6.94 14.13 16.46
CA LEU A 272 5.87 14.08 17.46
C LEU A 272 6.19 12.94 18.42
N VAL A 273 6.63 13.29 19.63
CA VAL A 273 7.02 12.31 20.66
C VAL A 273 5.81 12.04 21.54
N PHE A 274 5.24 10.84 21.44
CA PHE A 274 4.11 10.39 22.22
C PHE A 274 4.58 9.54 23.39
N THR A 275 4.30 9.99 24.62
CA THR A 275 4.74 9.30 25.85
C THR A 275 3.56 8.87 26.71
N THR A 276 3.45 7.59 27.02
CA THR A 276 2.43 6.99 27.92
C THR A 276 2.94 5.67 28.50
N ASP A 277 2.43 5.27 29.66
CA ASP A 277 2.68 3.96 30.27
C ASP A 277 1.49 2.99 30.12
N ALA A 278 0.44 3.42 29.40
CA ALA A 278 -0.83 2.76 29.29
C ALA A 278 -1.23 2.37 27.85
N LYS A 279 -2.35 1.65 27.74
CA LYS A 279 -3.00 1.35 26.46
C LYS A 279 -3.73 2.60 25.96
N THR A 280 -4.15 2.60 24.70
CA THR A 280 -4.93 3.72 24.14
C THR A 280 -6.27 3.24 23.59
N HIS A 281 -7.28 4.10 23.68
CA HIS A 281 -8.55 3.93 22.99
C HIS A 281 -8.39 4.07 21.47
N ILE A 282 -9.22 3.32 20.73
CA ILE A 282 -9.25 3.35 19.27
C ILE A 282 -10.63 3.82 18.77
N ALA A 283 -10.72 4.14 17.47
CA ALA A 283 -12.01 4.46 16.84
C ALA A 283 -13.06 3.39 17.15
N LEU A 284 -14.31 3.82 17.32
CA LEU A 284 -15.49 3.07 17.76
C LEU A 284 -15.59 2.84 19.27
N ASP A 285 -14.52 3.02 20.06
CA ASP A 285 -14.62 2.93 21.53
C ASP A 285 -15.51 4.04 22.11
N GLY A 286 -15.54 5.23 21.47
CA GLY A 286 -16.38 6.36 21.86
C GLY A 286 -17.88 6.05 21.89
N ARG A 287 -18.31 5.00 21.19
CA ARG A 287 -19.71 4.55 21.19
C ARG A 287 -20.21 4.22 22.60
N LEU A 288 -19.34 3.74 23.49
CA LEU A 288 -19.67 3.47 24.89
C LEU A 288 -20.04 4.74 25.68
N ALA A 289 -19.46 5.88 25.30
CA ALA A 289 -19.78 7.19 25.86
C ALA A 289 -20.95 7.90 25.13
N GLY A 290 -21.61 7.22 24.18
CA GLY A 290 -22.65 7.82 23.34
C GLY A 290 -22.10 8.71 22.24
N ILE A 291 -20.78 8.68 21.99
CA ILE A 291 -20.13 9.43 20.91
C ILE A 291 -20.10 8.55 19.67
N VAL A 292 -20.92 8.90 18.68
CA VAL A 292 -21.08 8.13 17.43
C VAL A 292 -20.69 8.91 16.17
N GLN A 293 -20.27 10.17 16.33
CA GLN A 293 -19.76 10.98 15.24
C GLN A 293 -18.30 10.59 14.96
N PRO A 294 -17.96 10.10 13.76
CA PRO A 294 -16.58 9.76 13.41
C PRO A 294 -15.67 10.98 13.45
N ASN A 295 -14.38 10.75 13.67
CA ASN A 295 -13.37 11.79 13.60
C ASN A 295 -13.24 12.36 12.18
N ASP A 296 -13.21 13.69 12.05
CA ASP A 296 -13.19 14.39 10.75
C ASP A 296 -11.78 14.74 10.25
N GLY A 297 -10.75 14.53 11.08
CA GLY A 297 -9.37 14.87 10.76
C GLY A 297 -9.11 16.38 10.63
N GLN A 298 -9.94 17.23 11.25
CA GLN A 298 -9.78 18.68 11.27
C GLN A 298 -9.29 19.19 12.63
N CYS A 299 -8.80 20.44 12.65
CA CYS A 299 -8.36 21.09 13.88
C CYS A 299 -9.55 21.65 14.66
N HIS A 300 -9.69 21.24 15.92
CA HIS A 300 -10.70 21.73 16.86
C HIS A 300 -10.07 22.17 18.19
N VAL A 301 -8.83 22.69 18.14
CA VAL A 301 -8.17 23.31 19.29
C VAL A 301 -8.41 24.82 19.25
N GLY A 302 -9.19 25.29 20.22
CA GLY A 302 -9.64 26.68 20.29
C GLY A 302 -8.60 27.69 20.78
N SER A 303 -9.08 28.89 21.14
CA SER A 303 -8.28 29.92 21.82
C SER A 303 -7.95 29.59 23.28
N ASP A 304 -8.73 28.69 23.89
CA ASP A 304 -8.51 28.14 25.22
C ASP A 304 -7.47 26.99 25.23
N ASN A 305 -6.93 26.64 24.05
CA ASN A 305 -5.95 25.59 23.82
C ASN A 305 -6.41 24.18 24.23
N HIS A 306 -7.71 23.96 24.40
CA HIS A 306 -8.28 22.63 24.66
C HIS A 306 -8.94 22.07 23.39
N TYR A 307 -8.97 20.75 23.27
CA TYR A 307 -9.71 20.08 22.21
C TYR A 307 -11.21 20.11 22.49
N SER A 308 -11.93 20.99 21.80
CA SER A 308 -13.35 21.24 22.07
C SER A 308 -14.25 20.08 21.66
N ALA A 309 -13.85 19.29 20.64
CA ALA A 309 -14.65 18.18 20.12
C ALA A 309 -14.42 16.84 20.88
N SER A 310 -13.64 16.85 21.97
CA SER A 310 -13.30 15.64 22.74
C SER A 310 -14.54 14.84 23.20
N THR A 311 -15.61 15.53 23.60
CA THR A 311 -16.84 14.91 24.09
C THR A 311 -17.91 14.70 23.01
N THR A 312 -17.66 15.13 21.78
CA THR A 312 -18.66 15.07 20.69
C THR A 312 -18.22 14.21 19.51
N MET A 313 -16.92 13.98 19.36
CA MET A 313 -16.33 13.26 18.23
C MET A 313 -15.52 12.05 18.72
N ASP A 314 -15.62 10.94 18.00
CA ASP A 314 -14.96 9.67 18.33
C ASP A 314 -13.44 9.76 18.15
N TYR A 315 -12.71 8.79 18.71
CA TYR A 315 -11.27 8.65 18.50
C TYR A 315 -10.97 8.44 16.99
N PRO A 316 -9.82 8.92 16.50
CA PRO A 316 -9.44 8.73 15.10
C PRO A 316 -9.04 7.27 14.83
N SER A 317 -9.33 6.80 13.61
CA SER A 317 -8.87 5.48 13.16
C SER A 317 -7.39 5.52 12.75
N LEU A 318 -6.72 4.37 12.78
CA LEU A 318 -5.32 4.26 12.34
C LEU A 318 -5.15 4.71 10.88
N GLY A 319 -6.14 4.44 10.01
CA GLY A 319 -6.12 4.88 8.61
C GLY A 319 -6.17 6.41 8.49
N LEU A 320 -7.06 7.07 9.23
CA LEU A 320 -7.17 8.53 9.24
C LEU A 320 -5.90 9.18 9.83
N MET A 321 -5.35 8.61 10.90
CA MET A 321 -4.07 9.06 11.47
C MET A 321 -2.94 8.94 10.46
N THR A 322 -2.82 7.80 9.77
CA THR A 322 -1.78 7.57 8.75
C THR A 322 -1.88 8.59 7.63
N GLU A 323 -3.10 8.86 7.14
CA GLU A 323 -3.34 9.86 6.11
C GLU A 323 -2.85 11.25 6.56
N LYS A 324 -3.26 11.71 7.75
CA LYS A 324 -2.94 13.06 8.24
C LYS A 324 -1.47 13.21 8.63
N LEU A 325 -0.85 12.20 9.24
CA LEU A 325 0.57 12.17 9.56
C LEU A 325 1.43 12.27 8.30
N SER A 326 1.09 11.49 7.26
CA SER A 326 1.77 11.60 5.95
C SER A 326 1.53 12.96 5.31
N GLN A 327 0.28 13.46 5.27
CA GLN A 327 -0.03 14.76 4.67
C GLN A 327 0.75 15.93 5.32
N LYS A 328 0.90 15.89 6.65
CA LYS A 328 1.58 16.93 7.44
C LYS A 328 3.07 16.64 7.73
N ASN A 329 3.62 15.57 7.16
CA ASN A 329 5.03 15.17 7.28
C ASN A 329 5.49 14.97 8.74
N ILE A 330 4.61 14.46 9.59
CA ILE A 330 4.89 14.25 11.01
C ILE A 330 5.43 12.84 11.23
N ASN A 331 6.60 12.73 11.83
CA ASN A 331 7.15 11.45 12.28
C ASN A 331 6.72 11.20 13.72
N LEU A 332 5.83 10.23 13.91
CA LEU A 332 5.33 9.85 15.23
C LEU A 332 6.29 8.85 15.90
N ILE A 333 6.70 9.17 17.12
CA ILE A 333 7.59 8.37 17.96
C ILE A 333 6.79 7.90 19.18
N PHE A 334 6.53 6.60 19.26
CA PHE A 334 5.93 5.98 20.45
C PHE A 334 7.03 5.71 21.48
N ALA A 335 7.08 6.49 22.55
CA ALA A 335 7.94 6.25 23.70
C ALA A 335 7.08 5.70 24.84
N VAL A 336 7.04 4.38 24.97
CA VAL A 336 6.10 3.69 25.85
C VAL A 336 6.80 2.69 26.75
N THR A 337 6.24 2.40 27.91
CA THR A 337 6.83 1.47 28.88
C THR A 337 6.80 0.01 28.39
N GLU A 338 7.67 -0.81 28.97
CA GLU A 338 7.90 -2.21 28.56
C GLU A 338 6.60 -3.06 28.54
N ASN A 339 5.66 -2.80 29.45
CA ASN A 339 4.39 -3.54 29.55
C ASN A 339 3.46 -3.34 28.34
N VAL A 340 3.63 -2.27 27.57
CA VAL A 340 2.78 -1.95 26.40
C VAL A 340 3.56 -1.84 25.09
N VAL A 341 4.89 -2.00 25.11
CA VAL A 341 5.73 -1.84 23.92
C VAL A 341 5.28 -2.71 22.74
N SER A 342 4.91 -3.97 22.98
CA SER A 342 4.45 -4.90 21.95
C SER A 342 3.16 -4.45 21.26
N LEU A 343 2.25 -3.80 21.99
CA LEU A 343 1.03 -3.25 21.43
C LEU A 343 1.32 -2.10 20.45
N TYR A 344 2.16 -1.15 20.87
CA TYR A 344 2.52 -0.02 20.01
C TYR A 344 3.43 -0.41 18.85
N GLN A 345 4.18 -1.50 18.99
CA GLN A 345 4.96 -2.09 17.89
C GLN A 345 4.04 -2.60 16.77
N ASN A 346 2.95 -3.29 17.13
CA ASN A 346 1.93 -3.71 16.17
C ASN A 346 1.22 -2.50 15.53
N TYR A 347 0.94 -1.43 16.29
CA TYR A 347 0.39 -0.20 15.69
C TYR A 347 1.39 0.47 14.75
N SER A 348 2.68 0.46 15.08
CA SER A 348 3.73 1.04 14.25
C SER A 348 3.94 0.30 12.93
N GLU A 349 3.58 -0.99 12.84
CA GLU A 349 3.59 -1.72 11.57
C GLU A 349 2.47 -1.25 10.61
N LEU A 350 1.38 -0.74 11.18
CA LEU A 350 0.22 -0.23 10.43
C LEU A 350 0.33 1.25 10.05
N ILE A 351 1.23 2.00 10.71
CA ILE A 351 1.48 3.42 10.44
C ILE A 351 2.92 3.58 9.91
N PRO A 352 3.12 3.64 8.57
CA PRO A 352 4.46 3.75 8.01
C PRO A 352 5.21 4.99 8.51
N GLY A 353 6.51 4.81 8.79
CA GLY A 353 7.40 5.89 9.23
C GLY A 353 7.42 6.13 10.74
N THR A 354 6.58 5.44 11.53
CA THR A 354 6.63 5.56 12.99
C THR A 354 7.72 4.70 13.60
N THR A 355 8.19 5.09 14.78
CA THR A 355 9.19 4.34 15.54
C THR A 355 8.73 4.12 16.97
N VAL A 356 9.04 2.97 17.54
CA VAL A 356 8.75 2.64 18.94
C VAL A 356 10.06 2.56 19.72
N GLY A 357 10.06 3.11 20.93
CA GLY A 357 11.15 2.99 21.91
C GLY A 357 10.61 2.67 23.29
N VAL A 358 11.41 1.92 24.06
CA VAL A 358 11.08 1.53 25.44
C VAL A 358 11.39 2.70 26.39
N LEU A 359 10.36 3.24 27.01
CA LEU A 359 10.46 4.28 28.04
C LEU A 359 10.66 3.64 29.42
N SER A 360 11.57 4.18 30.22
CA SER A 360 11.68 3.81 31.64
C SER A 360 10.46 4.33 32.42
N MET A 361 10.09 3.65 33.51
CA MET A 361 8.92 4.03 34.33
C MET A 361 8.97 5.46 34.89
N ASP A 362 10.14 6.09 34.91
CA ASP A 362 10.36 7.46 35.39
C ASP A 362 10.71 8.44 34.26
N SER A 363 10.61 8.01 33.00
CA SER A 363 11.03 8.75 31.80
C SER A 363 12.50 9.23 31.80
N SER A 364 13.38 8.67 32.61
CA SER A 364 14.80 9.07 32.68
C SER A 364 15.57 8.83 31.37
N ASN A 365 15.17 7.86 30.56
CA ASN A 365 15.82 7.53 29.28
C ASN A 365 15.20 8.22 28.05
N VAL A 366 14.16 9.05 28.21
CA VAL A 366 13.42 9.65 27.09
C VAL A 366 14.30 10.48 26.15
N LEU A 367 15.32 11.14 26.71
CA LEU A 367 16.29 11.92 25.93
C LEU A 367 17.02 11.05 24.90
N GLN A 368 17.52 9.90 25.35
CA GLN A 368 18.26 8.98 24.49
C GLN A 368 17.33 8.39 23.43
N LEU A 369 16.10 8.06 23.81
CA LEU A 369 15.07 7.53 22.93
C LEU A 369 14.75 8.50 21.77
N ILE A 370 14.63 9.81 22.04
CA ILE A 370 14.40 10.81 20.99
C ILE A 370 15.59 10.89 20.02
N VAL A 371 16.82 10.87 20.55
CA VAL A 371 18.04 10.92 19.72
C VAL A 371 18.16 9.67 18.84
N ASP A 372 17.91 8.49 19.42
CA ASP A 372 17.96 7.21 18.70
C ASP A 372 16.86 7.11 17.64
N ALA A 373 15.64 7.55 17.98
CA ALA A 373 14.51 7.60 17.04
C ALA A 373 14.80 8.56 15.88
N TYR A 374 15.35 9.74 16.16
CA TYR A 374 15.77 10.68 15.12
C TYR A 374 16.84 10.08 14.20
N GLY A 375 17.86 9.41 14.78
CA GLY A 375 18.85 8.68 14.00
C GLY A 375 18.23 7.60 13.12
N LYS A 376 17.27 6.82 13.66
CA LYS A 376 16.55 5.77 12.92
C LYS A 376 15.73 6.34 11.76
N ILE A 377 14.95 7.40 11.99
CA ILE A 377 14.19 8.11 10.95
C ILE A 377 15.13 8.60 9.83
N ARG A 378 16.25 9.22 10.21
CA ARG A 378 17.25 9.75 9.27
C ARG A 378 18.07 8.68 8.54
N SER A 379 18.04 7.45 9.03
CA SER A 379 18.72 6.30 8.40
C SER A 379 17.88 5.56 7.37
N LYS A 380 16.63 5.98 7.17
CA LYS A 380 15.72 5.40 6.18
C LYS A 380 15.28 6.48 5.19
N VAL A 381 15.21 6.13 3.91
CA VAL A 381 14.51 6.90 2.89
C VAL A 381 13.53 5.95 2.24
N GLU A 382 12.26 6.32 2.19
CA GLU A 382 11.21 5.55 1.53
C GLU A 382 10.33 6.49 0.71
N LEU A 383 10.03 6.12 -0.53
CA LEU A 383 9.19 6.91 -1.41
C LEU A 383 7.70 6.55 -1.24
N GLU A 384 6.88 7.58 -1.08
CA GLU A 384 5.43 7.55 -1.21
C GLU A 384 4.99 8.20 -2.52
N VAL A 385 3.85 7.76 -3.04
CA VAL A 385 3.24 8.29 -4.27
C VAL A 385 1.85 8.83 -3.90
N ARG A 386 1.51 10.01 -4.41
CA ARG A 386 0.21 10.65 -4.22
C ARG A 386 -0.40 10.99 -5.57
N ASP A 387 -1.73 10.89 -5.65
CA ASP A 387 -2.54 11.28 -6.80
C ASP A 387 -2.14 10.56 -8.11
N LEU A 388 -1.71 9.29 -8.01
CA LEU A 388 -1.36 8.47 -9.17
C LEU A 388 -2.61 8.18 -10.02
N PRO A 389 -2.60 8.44 -11.34
CA PRO A 389 -3.71 8.06 -12.21
C PRO A 389 -3.88 6.53 -12.28
N ASP A 390 -5.11 6.04 -12.26
CA ASP A 390 -5.44 4.60 -12.28
C ASP A 390 -4.89 3.86 -13.51
N GLU A 391 -4.72 4.59 -14.63
CA GLU A 391 -4.21 4.04 -15.89
C GLU A 391 -2.67 3.90 -15.90
N LEU A 392 -1.98 4.45 -14.90
CA LEU A 392 -0.53 4.48 -14.81
C LEU A 392 -0.01 3.50 -13.75
N SER A 393 0.99 2.71 -14.13
CA SER A 393 1.72 1.83 -13.23
C SER A 393 3.15 2.32 -13.04
N LEU A 394 3.65 2.26 -11.81
CA LEU A 394 5.02 2.64 -11.47
C LEU A 394 5.83 1.44 -10.98
N SER A 395 6.98 1.22 -11.59
CA SER A 395 7.98 0.24 -11.12
C SER A 395 9.20 0.97 -10.57
N PHE A 396 9.75 0.48 -9.47
CA PHE A 396 10.84 1.13 -8.74
C PHE A 396 12.07 0.23 -8.65
N ASN A 397 13.23 0.81 -8.90
CA ASN A 397 14.52 0.19 -8.60
C ASN A 397 15.33 1.14 -7.70
N ALA A 398 15.80 0.65 -6.57
CA ALA A 398 16.57 1.45 -5.61
C ALA A 398 18.08 1.26 -5.83
N THR A 399 18.83 2.36 -5.84
CA THR A 399 20.29 2.39 -5.80
C THR A 399 20.71 3.06 -4.50
N CYS A 400 21.02 2.23 -3.50
CA CYS A 400 21.49 2.70 -2.19
C CYS A 400 23.04 2.86 -2.22
N LEU A 401 23.74 2.60 -1.11
CA LEU A 401 25.16 2.96 -0.93
C LEU A 401 26.19 2.21 -1.79
N ASN A 402 25.88 1.01 -2.28
CA ASN A 402 26.87 0.15 -2.97
C ASN A 402 26.87 0.31 -4.50
N ASN A 403 26.15 1.29 -5.06
CA ASN A 403 25.81 1.36 -6.50
C ASN A 403 25.14 0.07 -7.05
N GLU A 404 24.67 -0.80 -6.16
CA GLU A 404 23.90 -1.98 -6.48
C GLU A 404 22.44 -1.56 -6.71
N VAL A 405 21.89 -1.98 -7.84
CA VAL A 405 20.50 -1.70 -8.20
C VAL A 405 19.65 -2.85 -7.66
N ILE A 406 18.77 -2.53 -6.71
CA ILE A 406 17.85 -3.47 -6.08
C ILE A 406 16.48 -3.33 -6.77
N PRO A 407 16.06 -4.32 -7.58
CA PRO A 407 14.81 -4.24 -8.32
C PRO A 407 13.58 -4.38 -7.41
N GLY A 408 12.49 -3.69 -7.75
CA GLY A 408 11.22 -3.74 -7.02
C GLY A 408 11.21 -3.02 -5.67
N LEU A 409 12.31 -2.35 -5.29
CA LEU A 409 12.44 -1.68 -4.00
C LEU A 409 12.33 -0.15 -4.17
N LYS A 410 11.57 0.49 -3.28
CA LYS A 410 11.35 1.95 -3.22
C LYS A 410 11.84 2.58 -1.92
N SER A 411 12.70 1.88 -1.19
CA SER A 411 13.28 2.35 0.07
C SER A 411 14.73 1.90 0.25
N CYS A 412 15.49 2.69 1.01
CA CYS A 412 16.86 2.40 1.43
C CYS A 412 16.93 2.52 2.96
N MET A 413 17.69 1.63 3.61
CA MET A 413 17.88 1.58 5.06
C MET A 413 19.37 1.60 5.42
N GLY A 414 19.69 1.98 6.66
CA GLY A 414 21.06 2.01 7.16
C GLY A 414 21.89 3.19 6.65
N LEU A 415 21.21 4.26 6.23
CA LEU A 415 21.83 5.48 5.73
C LEU A 415 22.42 6.31 6.88
N LYS A 416 23.45 7.08 6.58
CA LYS A 416 24.01 8.12 7.44
C LYS A 416 23.59 9.49 6.94
N ILE A 417 23.67 10.48 7.83
CA ILE A 417 23.47 11.88 7.46
C ILE A 417 24.57 12.25 6.45
N GLY A 418 24.19 12.91 5.35
CA GLY A 418 25.04 13.22 4.21
C GLY A 418 24.90 12.24 3.03
N ASP A 419 24.43 11.01 3.28
CA ASP A 419 24.28 10.02 2.22
C ASP A 419 23.22 10.44 1.19
N THR A 420 23.47 10.07 -0.07
CA THR A 420 22.57 10.31 -1.20
C THR A 420 22.21 8.97 -1.82
N VAL A 421 20.91 8.75 -2.04
CA VAL A 421 20.38 7.55 -2.71
C VAL A 421 19.66 7.93 -3.97
N SER A 422 19.57 7.01 -4.92
CA SER A 422 18.90 7.21 -6.21
C SER A 422 17.85 6.15 -6.44
N PHE A 423 16.70 6.53 -7.01
CA PHE A 423 15.66 5.61 -7.43
C PHE A 423 15.39 5.79 -8.91
N SER A 424 15.44 4.69 -9.67
CA SER A 424 15.00 4.65 -11.05
C SER A 424 13.54 4.21 -11.08
N ILE A 425 12.71 5.00 -11.75
CA ILE A 425 11.26 4.83 -11.77
C ILE A 425 10.83 4.68 -13.22
N GLU A 426 10.11 3.60 -13.52
CA GLU A 426 9.48 3.39 -14.81
C GLU A 426 7.98 3.64 -14.68
N ALA A 427 7.47 4.56 -15.50
CA ALA A 427 6.05 4.83 -15.61
C ALA A 427 5.51 4.22 -16.91
N LYS A 428 4.55 3.31 -16.78
CA LYS A 428 3.90 2.63 -17.92
C LYS A 428 2.40 2.91 -17.89
N VAL A 429 1.86 3.39 -18.99
CA VAL A 429 0.42 3.64 -19.16
C VAL A 429 -0.25 2.43 -19.78
N ARG A 430 -1.50 2.15 -19.41
CA ARG A 430 -2.36 1.18 -20.07
C ARG A 430 -3.41 1.89 -20.91
N GLY A 431 -3.42 1.62 -22.21
CA GLY A 431 -4.32 2.24 -23.17
C GLY A 431 -4.18 3.76 -23.21
N CYS A 432 -5.31 4.44 -23.40
CA CYS A 432 -5.38 5.90 -23.42
C CYS A 432 -6.50 6.41 -22.50
N PRO A 433 -6.19 7.22 -21.47
CA PRO A 433 -7.21 7.86 -20.63
C PRO A 433 -7.96 8.97 -21.38
N GLN A 434 -9.19 9.25 -20.95
CA GLN A 434 -10.01 10.36 -21.48
C GLN A 434 -9.43 11.73 -21.13
N GLU A 435 -8.82 11.84 -19.95
CA GLU A 435 -8.12 13.05 -19.53
C GLU A 435 -6.70 13.05 -20.08
N LYS A 436 -6.40 14.06 -20.90
CA LYS A 436 -5.12 14.17 -21.60
C LYS A 436 -3.96 14.60 -20.73
N GLU A 437 -4.22 15.28 -19.62
CA GLU A 437 -3.19 15.81 -18.73
C GLU A 437 -3.59 15.59 -17.27
N LYS A 438 -2.68 15.00 -16.50
CA LYS A 438 -2.81 14.79 -15.06
C LYS A 438 -1.48 15.09 -14.38
N SER A 439 -1.47 15.22 -13.06
CA SER A 439 -0.24 15.36 -12.29
C SER A 439 -0.27 14.48 -11.05
N PHE A 440 0.85 13.85 -10.74
CA PHE A 440 1.03 13.07 -9.51
C PHE A 440 2.35 13.45 -8.83
N THR A 441 2.49 13.07 -7.56
CA THR A 441 3.65 13.45 -6.76
C THR A 441 4.36 12.22 -6.22
N ILE A 442 5.69 12.18 -6.36
CA ILE A 442 6.56 11.21 -5.70
C ILE A 442 7.36 11.94 -4.63
N LYS A 443 7.35 11.43 -3.41
CA LYS A 443 7.98 12.11 -2.28
C LYS A 443 8.61 11.15 -1.29
N PRO A 444 9.76 11.47 -0.67
CA PRO A 444 10.20 10.75 0.52
C PRO A 444 9.27 10.98 1.72
N VAL A 445 8.97 9.92 2.47
CA VAL A 445 8.15 10.00 3.70
C VAL A 445 8.80 10.97 4.70
N GLY A 446 8.00 11.90 5.22
CA GLY A 446 8.45 12.89 6.21
C GLY A 446 9.26 14.06 5.65
N PHE A 447 9.51 14.11 4.34
CA PHE A 447 10.21 15.23 3.69
C PHE A 447 9.23 16.29 3.19
N LYS A 448 9.70 17.53 3.09
CA LYS A 448 8.95 18.61 2.44
C LYS A 448 9.07 18.55 0.92
N ASP A 449 10.30 18.42 0.43
CA ASP A 449 10.59 18.40 -1.00
C ASP A 449 10.02 17.15 -1.68
N SER A 450 9.56 17.33 -2.90
CA SER A 450 8.89 16.31 -3.70
C SER A 450 9.22 16.48 -5.18
N LEU A 451 9.08 15.38 -5.92
CA LEU A 451 9.07 15.37 -7.38
C LEU A 451 7.62 15.41 -7.88
N VAL A 452 7.25 16.48 -8.57
CA VAL A 452 5.96 16.60 -9.26
C VAL A 452 6.12 16.13 -10.70
N VAL A 453 5.32 15.14 -11.09
CA VAL A 453 5.31 14.60 -12.46
C VAL A 453 4.03 15.04 -13.15
N GLN A 454 4.17 15.84 -14.21
CA GLN A 454 3.08 16.26 -15.09
C GLN A 454 3.01 15.26 -16.24
N VAL A 455 1.98 14.41 -16.26
CA VAL A 455 1.82 13.39 -17.29
C VAL A 455 0.83 13.86 -18.36
N THR A 456 1.22 13.71 -19.62
CA THR A 456 0.40 13.97 -20.79
C THR A 456 0.33 12.73 -21.67
N PHE A 457 -0.87 12.43 -22.18
CA PHE A 457 -1.14 11.23 -22.95
C PHE A 457 -1.35 11.59 -24.43
N ASP A 458 -0.38 11.19 -25.27
CA ASP A 458 -0.35 11.47 -26.71
C ASP A 458 -1.04 10.34 -27.48
N CYS A 459 -2.38 10.31 -27.41
CA CYS A 459 -3.17 9.23 -28.02
C CYS A 459 -3.69 9.56 -29.42
N ASP A 460 -3.93 10.84 -29.68
CA ASP A 460 -4.45 11.32 -30.96
C ASP A 460 -3.29 11.72 -31.87
N CYS A 461 -3.50 11.59 -33.17
CA CYS A 461 -2.53 12.05 -34.16
C CYS A 461 -2.69 13.54 -34.46
N ALA A 462 -1.60 14.23 -34.76
CA ALA A 462 -1.66 15.68 -35.03
C ALA A 462 -2.52 15.98 -36.27
N CYS A 463 -2.45 15.12 -37.30
CA CYS A 463 -3.28 15.20 -38.50
C CYS A 463 -4.80 15.14 -38.26
N GLN A 464 -5.27 14.61 -37.12
CA GLN A 464 -6.72 14.53 -36.83
C GLN A 464 -7.33 15.91 -36.55
N ALA A 465 -6.53 16.89 -36.12
CA ALA A 465 -6.99 18.27 -35.94
C ALA A 465 -7.41 18.93 -37.26
N GLN A 466 -6.97 18.39 -38.40
CA GLN A 466 -7.27 18.88 -39.74
C GLN A 466 -8.35 18.02 -40.44
N ALA A 467 -9.04 17.15 -39.71
CA ALA A 467 -10.10 16.33 -40.26
C ALA A 467 -11.19 17.21 -40.91
N GLU A 468 -11.62 16.81 -42.11
CA GLU A 468 -12.68 17.48 -42.87
C GLU A 468 -13.96 16.62 -42.82
N PRO A 469 -14.95 16.96 -41.98
CA PRO A 469 -16.23 16.26 -41.96
C PRO A 469 -16.97 16.44 -43.29
N ASN A 470 -17.62 15.38 -43.79
CA ASN A 470 -18.35 15.38 -45.06
C ASN A 470 -17.49 15.92 -46.22
N SER A 471 -16.23 15.49 -46.29
CA SER A 471 -15.28 15.98 -47.30
C SER A 471 -15.72 15.57 -48.70
N ARG A 472 -15.54 16.47 -49.66
CA ARG A 472 -15.80 16.18 -51.09
C ARG A 472 -14.90 15.06 -51.62
N ARG A 473 -13.74 14.85 -50.98
CA ARG A 473 -12.77 13.80 -51.32
C ARG A 473 -13.30 12.39 -51.01
N CYS A 474 -14.24 12.27 -50.07
CA CYS A 474 -14.89 11.02 -49.70
C CYS A 474 -16.24 10.92 -50.40
N ASN A 475 -16.20 10.81 -51.73
CA ASN A 475 -17.36 10.70 -52.61
C ASN A 475 -18.44 11.78 -52.37
N ASN A 476 -18.06 13.05 -52.51
CA ASN A 476 -18.97 14.22 -52.40
C ASN A 476 -19.73 14.36 -51.07
N GLY A 477 -19.16 13.88 -49.96
CA GLY A 477 -19.69 14.11 -48.61
C GLY A 477 -20.21 12.88 -47.88
N ASN A 478 -19.93 11.68 -48.39
CA ASN A 478 -20.36 10.41 -47.79
C ASN A 478 -19.43 9.95 -46.64
N GLY A 479 -18.44 10.76 -46.25
CA GLY A 479 -17.51 10.44 -45.17
C GLY A 479 -16.66 11.61 -44.72
N THR A 480 -15.87 11.37 -43.68
CA THR A 480 -14.89 12.31 -43.13
C THR A 480 -13.51 11.99 -43.68
N PHE A 481 -12.78 12.99 -44.17
CA PHE A 481 -11.38 12.82 -44.56
C PHE A 481 -10.48 13.16 -43.37
N GLU A 482 -9.75 12.20 -42.81
CA GLU A 482 -8.79 12.41 -41.74
C GLU A 482 -7.46 11.72 -42.04
N CYS A 483 -6.33 12.39 -41.77
CA CYS A 483 -5.00 11.77 -41.84
C CYS A 483 -4.69 11.00 -43.14
N GLY A 484 -5.12 11.52 -44.29
CA GLY A 484 -4.87 10.92 -45.61
C GLY A 484 -5.81 9.78 -46.01
N VAL A 485 -6.85 9.48 -45.22
CA VAL A 485 -7.84 8.42 -45.52
C VAL A 485 -9.27 8.91 -45.31
N CYS A 486 -10.20 8.33 -46.08
CA CYS A 486 -11.63 8.52 -45.87
C CYS A 486 -12.18 7.54 -44.83
N ARG A 487 -12.84 8.08 -43.81
CA ARG A 487 -13.69 7.32 -42.88
C ARG A 487 -15.13 7.50 -43.29
N CYS A 488 -15.67 6.46 -43.91
CA CYS A 488 -17.00 6.48 -44.48
C CYS A 488 -18.08 6.51 -43.40
N GLY A 489 -19.18 7.20 -43.71
CA GLY A 489 -20.38 7.20 -42.88
C GLY A 489 -21.07 5.83 -42.90
N PRO A 490 -22.08 5.63 -42.04
CA PRO A 490 -22.87 4.40 -42.03
C PRO A 490 -23.46 4.10 -43.42
N GLY A 491 -23.34 2.85 -43.88
CA GLY A 491 -23.83 2.41 -45.18
C GLY A 491 -22.89 2.64 -46.37
N TRP A 492 -21.74 3.30 -46.17
CA TRP A 492 -20.76 3.57 -47.21
C TRP A 492 -19.43 2.88 -46.91
N LEU A 493 -18.82 2.30 -47.95
CA LEU A 493 -17.62 1.47 -47.86
C LEU A 493 -16.67 1.83 -49.01
N GLY A 494 -15.44 1.32 -48.93
CA GLY A 494 -14.40 1.59 -49.92
C GLY A 494 -13.39 2.65 -49.45
N SER A 495 -12.31 2.79 -50.22
CA SER A 495 -11.18 3.65 -49.85
C SER A 495 -11.50 5.15 -49.88
N GLN A 496 -12.55 5.53 -50.64
CA GLN A 496 -13.04 6.88 -50.84
C GLN A 496 -14.56 6.99 -50.62
N CYS A 497 -15.20 5.99 -50.01
CA CYS A 497 -16.66 5.92 -49.79
C CYS A 497 -17.47 5.87 -51.09
N GLU A 498 -16.90 5.22 -52.10
CA GLU A 498 -17.44 5.06 -53.45
C GLU A 498 -18.60 4.06 -53.52
N CYS A 499 -18.72 3.17 -52.55
CA CYS A 499 -19.67 2.05 -52.56
C CYS A 499 -20.73 2.18 -51.47
N SER A 500 -21.98 1.91 -51.82
CA SER A 500 -23.06 1.73 -50.85
C SER A 500 -23.24 0.24 -50.51
N GLU A 501 -23.81 -0.07 -49.34
CA GLU A 501 -24.15 -1.45 -48.93
C GLU A 501 -25.08 -2.18 -49.92
N GLU A 502 -25.79 -1.45 -50.79
CA GLU A 502 -26.71 -2.01 -51.79
C GLU A 502 -26.03 -2.35 -53.13
N ASP A 503 -24.79 -1.88 -53.38
CA ASP A 503 -24.07 -2.03 -54.64
C ASP A 503 -23.20 -3.31 -54.68
N TYR A 504 -23.82 -4.49 -54.59
CA TYR A 504 -23.11 -5.78 -54.65
C TYR A 504 -22.70 -6.19 -56.09
N ARG A 505 -21.40 -6.43 -56.34
CA ARG A 505 -20.88 -7.01 -57.59
C ARG A 505 -20.13 -8.34 -57.34
N PRO A 506 -20.56 -9.47 -57.93
CA PRO A 506 -19.95 -10.79 -57.71
C PRO A 506 -18.48 -10.93 -58.13
N SER A 507 -17.97 -10.04 -59.00
CA SER A 507 -16.62 -10.10 -59.55
C SER A 507 -15.50 -9.67 -58.59
N GLN A 508 -15.82 -9.22 -57.37
CA GLN A 508 -14.86 -8.73 -56.37
C GLN A 508 -14.64 -9.72 -55.21
N GLN A 509 -15.23 -10.92 -55.27
CA GLN A 509 -15.13 -11.92 -54.19
C GLN A 509 -13.69 -12.44 -53.96
N ASP A 510 -12.87 -12.46 -55.00
CA ASP A 510 -11.49 -12.97 -54.91
C ASP A 510 -10.59 -12.08 -54.03
N GLU A 511 -10.89 -10.78 -53.92
CA GLU A 511 -10.11 -9.80 -53.13
C GLU A 511 -10.36 -9.88 -51.62
N CYS A 512 -11.45 -10.54 -51.20
CA CYS A 512 -11.90 -10.68 -49.81
C CYS A 512 -11.43 -11.99 -49.14
N SER A 513 -10.38 -12.62 -49.68
CA SER A 513 -9.78 -13.82 -49.11
C SER A 513 -8.27 -13.60 -48.88
N LEU A 514 -7.74 -14.14 -47.78
CA LEU A 514 -6.32 -13.95 -47.43
C LEU A 514 -5.38 -14.68 -48.42
N ARG A 515 -5.84 -15.79 -49.00
CA ARG A 515 -5.14 -16.60 -50.03
C ARG A 515 -6.17 -17.24 -50.96
N GLU A 516 -5.76 -17.47 -52.22
CA GLU A 516 -6.55 -18.23 -53.20
C GLU A 516 -7.04 -19.57 -52.60
N GLY A 517 -8.35 -19.77 -52.55
CA GLY A 517 -9.00 -20.98 -52.01
C GLY A 517 -9.39 -20.92 -50.52
N GLN A 518 -9.13 -19.83 -49.81
CA GLN A 518 -9.69 -19.62 -48.47
C GLN A 518 -11.11 -19.02 -48.50
N PRO A 519 -11.92 -19.24 -47.44
CA PRO A 519 -13.26 -18.68 -47.39
C PRO A 519 -13.24 -17.14 -47.38
N VAL A 520 -14.15 -16.56 -48.17
CA VAL A 520 -14.40 -15.12 -48.19
C VAL A 520 -14.73 -14.63 -46.78
N CYS A 521 -14.02 -13.58 -46.32
CA CYS A 521 -14.18 -12.94 -45.01
C CYS A 521 -14.22 -13.92 -43.83
N SER A 522 -13.44 -15.01 -43.90
CA SER A 522 -13.38 -16.07 -42.89
C SER A 522 -14.76 -16.65 -42.49
N GLN A 523 -15.77 -16.51 -43.36
CA GLN A 523 -17.19 -16.85 -43.09
C GLN A 523 -17.81 -16.10 -41.89
N ARG A 524 -17.17 -15.02 -41.45
CA ARG A 524 -17.57 -14.20 -40.30
C ARG A 524 -17.96 -12.79 -40.72
N GLY A 525 -18.13 -12.58 -42.02
CA GLY A 525 -18.49 -11.32 -42.64
C GLY A 525 -18.96 -11.53 -44.08
N GLU A 526 -19.46 -10.46 -44.66
CA GLU A 526 -19.83 -10.39 -46.08
C GLU A 526 -18.79 -9.55 -46.83
N CYS A 527 -18.44 -9.99 -48.05
CA CYS A 527 -17.58 -9.21 -48.93
C CYS A 527 -18.42 -8.21 -49.70
N LEU A 528 -18.31 -6.94 -49.31
CA LEU A 528 -19.00 -5.82 -49.94
C LEU A 528 -17.95 -4.88 -50.51
N CYS A 529 -17.98 -4.64 -51.83
CA CYS A 529 -17.04 -3.75 -52.52
C CYS A 529 -15.55 -4.11 -52.30
N GLY A 530 -15.20 -5.40 -52.34
CA GLY A 530 -13.81 -5.87 -52.19
C GLY A 530 -13.24 -5.73 -50.76
N GLN A 531 -14.08 -5.40 -49.77
CA GLN A 531 -13.72 -5.35 -48.36
C GLN A 531 -14.68 -6.22 -47.53
N CYS A 532 -14.20 -6.72 -46.40
CA CYS A 532 -15.01 -7.53 -45.50
C CYS A 532 -15.74 -6.68 -44.48
N VAL A 533 -17.06 -6.81 -44.43
CA VAL A 533 -17.91 -6.27 -43.36
C VAL A 533 -18.21 -7.40 -42.39
N CYS A 534 -17.60 -7.35 -41.21
CA CYS A 534 -17.73 -8.40 -40.21
C CYS A 534 -19.11 -8.37 -39.58
N HIS A 535 -19.69 -9.55 -39.37
CA HIS A 535 -21.00 -9.67 -38.74
C HIS A 535 -20.91 -9.21 -37.29
N SER A 536 -21.97 -8.53 -36.84
CA SER A 536 -22.19 -8.29 -35.43
C SER A 536 -22.39 -9.62 -34.70
N SER A 537 -21.71 -9.79 -33.58
CA SER A 537 -21.86 -10.97 -32.72
C SER A 537 -22.36 -10.53 -31.35
N ASP A 538 -23.30 -11.30 -30.79
CA ASP A 538 -23.79 -11.08 -29.42
C ASP A 538 -22.72 -11.39 -28.35
N PHE A 539 -21.64 -12.08 -28.75
CA PHE A 539 -20.57 -12.52 -27.86
C PHE A 539 -19.39 -11.55 -27.79
N GLY A 540 -19.33 -10.56 -28.69
CA GLY A 540 -18.25 -9.56 -28.78
C GLY A 540 -18.05 -9.04 -30.20
N LYS A 541 -16.94 -8.36 -30.48
CA LYS A 541 -16.63 -7.78 -31.80
C LYS A 541 -15.73 -8.70 -32.62
N ILE A 542 -16.13 -8.91 -33.87
CA ILE A 542 -15.30 -9.51 -34.92
C ILE A 542 -14.61 -8.38 -35.68
N THR A 543 -13.30 -8.49 -35.87
CA THR A 543 -12.43 -7.45 -36.45
C THR A 543 -11.39 -8.08 -37.39
N GLY A 544 -10.60 -7.25 -38.09
CA GLY A 544 -9.60 -7.71 -39.05
C GLY A 544 -10.01 -7.44 -40.49
N LYS A 545 -9.03 -7.45 -41.42
CA LYS A 545 -9.25 -7.10 -42.82
C LYS A 545 -10.15 -8.11 -43.53
N TYR A 546 -10.11 -9.36 -43.07
CA TYR A 546 -10.86 -10.50 -43.58
C TYR A 546 -11.77 -11.11 -42.49
N CYS A 547 -12.10 -10.36 -41.43
CA CYS A 547 -12.90 -10.81 -40.28
C CYS A 547 -12.32 -12.04 -39.57
N GLU A 548 -11.00 -12.10 -39.53
CA GLU A 548 -10.21 -13.20 -39.00
C GLU A 548 -10.00 -13.13 -37.48
N CYS A 549 -10.22 -11.96 -36.87
CA CYS A 549 -10.01 -11.73 -35.44
C CYS A 549 -11.35 -11.56 -34.71
N ASP A 550 -11.38 -11.95 -33.44
CA ASP A 550 -12.49 -11.64 -32.55
C ASP A 550 -11.96 -11.36 -31.14
N ASP A 551 -12.73 -10.61 -30.36
CA ASP A 551 -12.37 -10.25 -28.99
C ASP A 551 -12.98 -11.20 -27.94
N PHE A 552 -13.58 -12.32 -28.34
CA PHE A 552 -14.37 -13.17 -27.42
C PHE A 552 -13.96 -14.64 -27.37
N SER A 553 -13.23 -15.12 -28.37
CA SER A 553 -12.61 -16.46 -28.44
C SER A 553 -11.25 -16.51 -27.74
N CYS A 554 -10.81 -15.41 -27.13
CA CYS A 554 -9.62 -15.38 -26.27
C CYS A 554 -9.82 -16.30 -25.06
N VAL A 555 -8.72 -16.89 -24.58
CA VAL A 555 -8.73 -17.79 -23.41
C VAL A 555 -9.29 -17.07 -22.19
N ARG A 556 -10.24 -17.71 -21.47
CA ARG A 556 -10.90 -17.15 -20.28
C ARG A 556 -10.48 -17.88 -19.02
N TYR A 557 -10.30 -17.16 -17.92
CA TYR A 557 -10.09 -17.72 -16.59
C TYR A 557 -11.08 -17.11 -15.60
N LYS A 558 -11.85 -17.95 -14.89
CA LYS A 558 -12.93 -17.55 -13.97
C LYS A 558 -13.99 -16.60 -14.56
N GLY A 559 -14.22 -16.65 -15.88
CA GLY A 559 -15.22 -15.83 -16.56
C GLY A 559 -14.72 -14.50 -17.10
N GLU A 560 -13.45 -14.13 -16.86
CA GLU A 560 -12.79 -12.97 -17.45
C GLU A 560 -11.77 -13.40 -18.52
N MET A 561 -11.50 -12.51 -19.49
CA MET A 561 -10.57 -12.78 -20.58
C MET A 561 -9.12 -12.59 -20.13
N CYS A 562 -8.26 -13.56 -20.43
CA CYS A 562 -6.83 -13.47 -20.15
C CYS A 562 -6.18 -12.50 -21.14
N SER A 563 -5.56 -11.44 -20.65
CA SER A 563 -4.63 -10.59 -21.41
C SER A 563 -3.40 -10.34 -20.54
N GLU A 564 -2.30 -11.02 -20.82
CA GLU A 564 -1.00 -10.68 -20.24
C GLU A 564 0.13 -11.12 -21.18
N ASP A 565 0.91 -10.13 -21.63
CA ASP A 565 2.16 -10.28 -22.37
C ASP A 565 3.30 -9.89 -21.43
N THR A 566 4.06 -10.88 -20.97
CA THR A 566 5.31 -10.70 -20.22
C THR A 566 6.48 -11.31 -21.00
N GLY A 567 6.71 -10.82 -22.23
CA GLY A 567 8.07 -10.56 -22.72
C GLY A 567 9.03 -11.72 -23.00
N LYS A 568 8.61 -12.98 -22.88
CA LYS A 568 9.22 -14.16 -23.53
C LYS A 568 8.10 -15.16 -23.78
N ASP A 569 8.12 -15.89 -24.90
CA ASP A 569 7.05 -16.77 -25.43
C ASP A 569 6.64 -17.96 -24.52
N ALA A 570 6.57 -17.80 -23.20
CA ALA A 570 6.16 -18.80 -22.23
C ALA A 570 5.10 -18.19 -21.30
N VAL A 571 3.87 -18.74 -21.34
CA VAL A 571 2.78 -18.38 -20.44
C VAL A 571 2.95 -19.15 -19.14
N ASN A 572 3.05 -18.44 -18.01
CA ASN A 572 3.07 -19.05 -16.68
C ASN A 572 1.63 -19.36 -16.23
N CYS A 573 1.32 -20.64 -16.08
CA CYS A 573 0.01 -21.10 -15.63
C CYS A 573 0.14 -21.78 -14.26
N THR A 574 -0.78 -21.44 -13.36
CA THR A 574 -0.93 -22.11 -12.07
C THR A 574 -2.28 -22.80 -12.01
N TYR A 575 -2.28 -24.11 -11.78
CA TYR A 575 -3.50 -24.88 -11.57
C TYR A 575 -3.46 -25.52 -10.19
N LYS A 576 -4.62 -25.51 -9.51
CA LYS A 576 -4.81 -26.19 -8.24
C LYS A 576 -5.56 -27.49 -8.52
N ASN A 577 -4.94 -28.63 -8.25
CA ASN A 577 -5.57 -29.93 -8.53
C ASN A 577 -6.66 -30.27 -7.49
N GLU A 578 -7.39 -31.35 -7.70
CA GLU A 578 -8.42 -31.86 -6.77
C GLU A 578 -7.89 -32.09 -5.34
N ASP A 579 -6.59 -32.36 -5.21
CA ASP A 579 -5.89 -32.51 -3.93
C ASP A 579 -5.39 -31.18 -3.33
N ASP A 580 -5.88 -30.04 -3.83
CA ASP A 580 -5.52 -28.69 -3.40
C ASP A 580 -4.02 -28.34 -3.60
N CYS A 581 -3.31 -29.14 -4.40
CA CYS A 581 -1.90 -28.94 -4.76
C CYS A 581 -1.72 -27.90 -5.86
N VAL A 582 -0.77 -26.99 -5.67
CA VAL A 582 -0.43 -25.96 -6.68
C VAL A 582 0.62 -26.52 -7.64
N VAL A 583 0.23 -26.68 -8.90
CA VAL A 583 1.12 -27.09 -9.99
C VAL A 583 1.42 -25.87 -10.85
N ARG A 584 2.72 -25.54 -10.98
CA ARG A 584 3.21 -24.46 -11.84
C ARG A 584 3.72 -25.06 -13.14
N PHE A 585 3.14 -24.68 -14.27
CA PHE A 585 3.58 -25.13 -15.58
C PHE A 585 3.68 -23.98 -16.57
N GLN A 586 4.61 -24.13 -17.51
CA GLN A 586 4.82 -23.20 -18.61
C GLN A 586 4.27 -23.79 -19.89
N TYR A 587 3.54 -22.95 -20.63
CA TYR A 587 2.97 -23.25 -21.93
C TYR A 587 3.64 -22.37 -22.98
N TYR A 588 4.17 -22.99 -24.03
CA TYR A 588 4.63 -22.27 -25.22
C TYR A 588 4.24 -23.00 -26.49
N GLU A 589 4.03 -22.24 -27.58
CA GLU A 589 3.85 -22.76 -28.93
C GLU A 589 5.09 -22.50 -29.76
N ASP A 590 5.60 -23.55 -30.42
CA ASP A 590 6.68 -23.37 -31.37
C ASP A 590 6.18 -22.72 -32.68
N SER A 591 7.12 -22.28 -33.51
CA SER A 591 6.85 -21.66 -34.84
C SER A 591 6.11 -22.56 -35.84
N SER A 592 5.88 -23.83 -35.51
CA SER A 592 5.13 -24.84 -36.27
C SER A 592 3.71 -25.06 -35.72
N GLY A 593 3.29 -24.33 -34.69
CA GLY A 593 1.99 -24.47 -34.05
C GLY A 593 1.88 -25.71 -33.15
N LYS A 594 3.02 -26.29 -32.74
CA LYS A 594 3.04 -27.41 -31.81
C LYS A 594 3.13 -26.87 -30.38
N SER A 595 2.07 -27.07 -29.60
CA SER A 595 2.03 -26.65 -28.20
C SER A 595 2.82 -27.64 -27.33
N ILE A 596 3.79 -27.13 -26.57
CA ILE A 596 4.64 -27.92 -25.67
C ILE A 596 4.42 -27.42 -24.23
N LEU A 597 4.13 -28.37 -23.34
CA LEU A 597 3.88 -28.13 -21.93
C LEU A 597 5.10 -28.57 -21.11
N TYR A 598 5.69 -27.67 -20.31
CA TYR A 598 6.77 -28.01 -19.38
C TYR A 598 6.36 -27.72 -17.94
N VAL A 599 6.44 -28.71 -17.07
CA VAL A 599 6.21 -28.53 -15.62
C VAL A 599 7.46 -27.91 -15.03
N VAL A 600 7.33 -26.71 -14.47
CA VAL A 600 8.47 -25.90 -14.00
C VAL A 600 9.03 -26.45 -12.69
N GLU A 601 8.16 -27.00 -11.83
CA GLU A 601 8.50 -27.37 -10.46
C GLU A 601 7.58 -28.52 -9.96
N GLU A 602 8.05 -29.33 -9.00
CA GLU A 602 7.23 -30.40 -8.40
C GLU A 602 5.99 -29.81 -7.68
N PRO A 603 4.83 -30.50 -7.69
CA PRO A 603 3.58 -29.98 -7.12
C PRO A 603 3.73 -29.58 -5.65
N GLU A 604 3.48 -28.30 -5.32
CA GLU A 604 3.42 -27.84 -3.94
C GLU A 604 2.05 -28.20 -3.35
N CYS A 605 1.95 -29.39 -2.76
CA CYS A 605 0.76 -29.83 -2.04
C CYS A 605 0.73 -29.27 -0.61
N PRO A 606 -0.43 -28.78 -0.12
CA PRO A 606 -0.57 -28.49 1.30
C PRO A 606 -0.30 -29.77 2.08
N LYS A 607 0.74 -29.76 2.92
CA LYS A 607 1.00 -30.86 3.84
C LYS A 607 -0.22 -30.95 4.75
N GLY A 608 -0.97 -32.05 4.65
CA GLY A 608 -2.08 -32.32 5.56
C GLY A 608 -1.63 -32.14 7.02
N PRO A 609 -2.58 -31.94 7.96
CA PRO A 609 -2.22 -31.75 9.36
C PRO A 609 -1.35 -32.92 9.81
N ASP A 610 -0.17 -32.63 10.36
CA ASP A 610 0.79 -33.64 10.79
C ASP A 610 0.07 -34.59 11.75
N ILE A 611 -0.09 -35.84 11.32
CA ILE A 611 -0.83 -36.87 12.05
C ILE A 611 -0.23 -37.03 13.46
N LEU A 612 1.09 -36.81 13.61
CA LEU A 612 1.76 -36.82 14.90
C LEU A 612 1.29 -35.67 15.79
N VAL A 613 1.16 -34.45 15.25
CA VAL A 613 0.71 -33.27 15.99
C VAL A 613 -0.76 -33.41 16.39
N VAL A 614 -1.61 -33.93 15.50
CA VAL A 614 -3.02 -34.22 15.82
C VAL A 614 -3.11 -35.29 16.91
N LEU A 615 -2.39 -36.40 16.78
CA LEU A 615 -2.36 -37.45 17.81
C LEU A 615 -1.84 -36.92 19.16
N LEU A 616 -0.76 -36.13 19.17
CA LEU A 616 -0.19 -35.55 20.38
C LEU A 616 -1.15 -34.54 21.02
N SER A 617 -1.85 -33.73 20.22
CA SER A 617 -2.83 -32.77 20.73
C SER A 617 -4.05 -33.46 21.36
N VAL A 618 -4.57 -34.53 20.73
CA VAL A 618 -5.70 -35.31 21.25
C VAL A 618 -5.29 -36.07 22.51
N MET A 619 -4.11 -36.71 22.51
CA MET A 619 -3.59 -37.38 23.71
C MET A 619 -3.35 -36.37 24.84
N GLY A 620 -2.78 -35.21 24.54
CA GLY A 620 -2.56 -34.13 25.52
C GLY A 620 -3.85 -33.61 26.13
N ALA A 621 -4.89 -33.39 25.32
CA ALA A 621 -6.20 -32.96 25.78
C ALA A 621 -6.87 -34.00 26.69
N ILE A 622 -6.82 -35.28 26.32
CA ILE A 622 -7.36 -36.38 27.16
C ILE A 622 -6.62 -36.44 28.51
N LEU A 623 -5.30 -36.29 28.50
CA LEU A 623 -4.46 -36.33 29.69
C LEU A 623 -4.72 -35.12 30.60
N LEU A 624 -4.90 -33.93 30.03
CA LEU A 624 -5.27 -32.72 30.76
C LEU A 624 -6.65 -32.80 31.38
N ILE A 625 -7.65 -33.30 30.65
CA ILE A 625 -9.01 -33.51 31.17
C ILE A 625 -8.99 -34.54 32.31
N GLY A 626 -8.22 -35.63 32.16
CA GLY A 626 -8.03 -36.63 33.21
C GLY A 626 -7.38 -36.05 34.47
N LEU A 627 -6.32 -35.25 34.33
CA LEU A 627 -5.66 -34.57 35.44
C LEU A 627 -6.57 -33.55 36.12
N ALA A 628 -7.32 -32.76 35.35
CA ALA A 628 -8.30 -31.81 35.88
C ALA A 628 -9.41 -32.53 36.66
N ALA A 629 -9.95 -33.63 36.13
CA ALA A 629 -10.95 -34.43 36.82
C ALA A 629 -10.41 -35.04 38.13
N LEU A 630 -9.15 -35.53 38.14
CA LEU A 630 -8.51 -36.02 39.37
C LEU A 630 -8.25 -34.91 40.38
N LEU A 631 -7.85 -33.71 39.94
CA LEU A 631 -7.68 -32.55 40.82
C LEU A 631 -9.01 -32.10 41.41
N ILE A 632 -10.07 -32.04 40.61
CA ILE A 632 -11.42 -31.72 41.08
C ILE A 632 -11.92 -32.78 42.05
N TRP A 633 -11.74 -34.07 41.74
CA TRP A 633 -12.13 -35.16 42.63
C TRP A 633 -11.35 -35.12 43.95
N LYS A 634 -10.03 -34.91 43.90
CA LYS A 634 -9.19 -34.76 45.09
C LYS A 634 -9.57 -33.53 45.90
N LEU A 635 -9.89 -32.41 45.26
CA LEU A 635 -10.38 -31.20 45.93
C LEU A 635 -11.72 -31.48 46.63
N LEU A 636 -12.67 -32.13 45.94
CA LEU A 636 -13.97 -32.48 46.50
C LEU A 636 -13.86 -33.45 47.68
N ILE A 637 -13.03 -34.50 47.57
CA ILE A 637 -12.74 -35.41 48.69
C ILE A 637 -12.08 -34.65 49.83
N THR A 638 -11.07 -33.81 49.55
CA THR A 638 -10.39 -33.05 50.61
C THR A 638 -11.37 -32.12 51.34
N ILE A 639 -12.31 -31.49 50.62
CA ILE A 639 -13.37 -30.67 51.23
C ILE A 639 -14.32 -31.55 52.06
N HIS A 640 -14.73 -32.70 51.54
CA HIS A 640 -15.62 -33.62 52.24
C HIS A 640 -14.97 -34.18 53.51
N ASP A 641 -13.75 -34.70 53.42
CA ASP A 641 -12.96 -35.19 54.55
C ASP A 641 -12.70 -34.09 55.57
N ARG A 642 -12.40 -32.86 55.14
CA ARG A 642 -12.18 -31.75 56.07
C ARG A 642 -13.47 -31.35 56.79
N LYS A 643 -14.62 -31.48 56.11
CA LYS A 643 -15.95 -31.24 56.70
C LYS A 643 -16.35 -32.37 57.67
N GLU A 644 -16.14 -33.62 57.29
CA GLU A 644 -16.37 -34.79 58.16
C GLU A 644 -15.39 -34.81 59.34
N PHE A 645 -14.13 -34.41 59.15
CA PHE A 645 -13.16 -34.27 60.24
C PHE A 645 -13.56 -33.18 61.23
N ALA A 646 -13.99 -32.00 60.74
CA ALA A 646 -14.51 -30.94 61.61
C ALA A 646 -15.76 -31.40 62.38
N LYS A 647 -16.67 -32.11 61.71
CA LYS A 647 -17.84 -32.71 62.35
C LYS A 647 -17.45 -33.78 63.37
N PHE A 648 -16.46 -34.62 63.07
CA PHE A 648 -15.92 -35.62 63.99
C PHE A 648 -15.24 -34.97 65.20
N GLU A 649 -14.47 -33.88 65.03
CA GLU A 649 -13.91 -33.15 66.18
C GLU A 649 -15.00 -32.48 67.03
N GLU A 650 -16.05 -31.93 66.43
CA GLU A 650 -17.22 -31.45 67.17
C GLU A 650 -17.93 -32.59 67.92
N GLU A 651 -18.14 -33.74 67.28
CA GLU A 651 -18.72 -34.93 67.91
C GLU A 651 -17.82 -35.47 69.03
N ARG A 652 -16.49 -35.47 68.84
CA ARG A 652 -15.50 -35.89 69.85
C ARG A 652 -15.43 -34.92 71.02
N ALA A 653 -15.57 -33.61 70.78
CA ALA A 653 -15.64 -32.59 71.81
C ALA A 653 -16.97 -32.60 72.57
N ARG A 654 -18.07 -32.97 71.91
CA ARG A 654 -19.41 -33.15 72.52
C ARG A 654 -19.58 -34.51 73.18
N ALA A 655 -18.77 -35.50 72.80
CA ALA A 655 -18.69 -36.80 73.45
C ALA A 655 -18.08 -36.60 74.84
N LYS A 656 -18.94 -36.27 75.81
CA LYS A 656 -18.69 -36.52 77.22
C LYS A 656 -18.56 -38.03 77.38
N TRP A 657 -17.32 -38.52 77.42
CA TRP A 657 -17.06 -39.78 78.07
C TRP A 657 -17.33 -39.57 79.55
N ASP A 658 -18.51 -39.98 80.00
CA ASP A 658 -18.77 -40.15 81.43
C ASP A 658 -17.85 -41.30 81.89
N THR A 659 -16.71 -40.96 82.47
CA THR A 659 -15.85 -41.90 83.22
C THR A 659 -16.48 -42.26 84.57
N ALA A 660 -17.78 -42.57 84.56
CA ALA A 660 -18.55 -43.05 85.68
C ALA A 660 -19.70 -43.92 85.14
N ASN A 661 -19.45 -45.23 85.11
CA ASN A 661 -20.39 -46.34 84.84
C ASN A 661 -20.47 -46.85 83.40
N ASN A 662 -19.77 -47.96 83.16
CA ASN A 662 -19.89 -48.82 81.99
C ASN A 662 -21.25 -49.59 82.06
N PRO A 663 -22.19 -49.38 81.13
CA PRO A 663 -23.51 -50.01 81.17
C PRO A 663 -23.53 -51.53 80.90
N LEU A 664 -22.37 -52.18 80.71
CA LEU A 664 -22.22 -53.63 80.60
C LEU A 664 -21.51 -54.27 81.80
N TYR A 665 -21.13 -53.50 82.82
CA TYR A 665 -20.43 -54.00 84.01
C TYR A 665 -21.40 -54.14 85.20
N LYS A 666 -21.60 -55.38 85.69
CA LYS A 666 -22.30 -55.67 86.95
C LYS A 666 -21.27 -56.01 88.02
N GLU A 667 -21.20 -55.20 89.08
CA GLU A 667 -20.36 -55.51 90.25
C GLU A 667 -20.89 -56.74 91.01
N ALA A 668 -19.98 -57.65 91.33
CA ALA A 668 -20.28 -58.92 91.99
C ALA A 668 -20.19 -58.79 93.52
N THR A 669 -20.90 -57.84 94.13
CA THR A 669 -20.88 -57.64 95.58
C THR A 669 -22.30 -57.47 96.11
N SER A 670 -22.81 -58.52 96.75
CA SER A 670 -24.11 -58.55 97.41
C SER A 670 -23.98 -58.17 98.88
N THR A 671 -24.31 -56.92 99.22
CA THR A 671 -24.39 -56.46 100.61
C THR A 671 -25.77 -56.79 101.17
N PHE A 672 -25.85 -57.78 102.06
CA PHE A 672 -27.08 -58.11 102.79
C PHE A 672 -27.20 -57.26 104.06
N THR A 673 -28.29 -56.51 104.20
CA THR A 673 -28.67 -55.87 105.47
C THR A 673 -29.44 -56.85 106.34
N ASN A 674 -28.85 -57.20 107.48
CA ASN A 674 -29.45 -58.07 108.50
C ASN A 674 -30.57 -57.31 109.27
N ILE A 675 -31.77 -57.89 109.34
CA ILE A 675 -33.00 -57.23 109.82
C ILE A 675 -33.26 -57.49 111.32
N THR A 676 -32.28 -57.96 112.10
CA THR A 676 -32.51 -58.36 113.51
C THR A 676 -31.81 -57.53 114.59
N TYR A 677 -31.18 -56.40 114.30
CA TYR A 677 -30.70 -55.51 115.37
C TYR A 677 -31.11 -54.05 115.17
N ARG A 678 -32.17 -53.68 115.90
CA ARG A 678 -32.50 -52.31 116.29
C ARG A 678 -32.17 -52.20 117.79
N GLY A 679 -30.99 -51.66 118.12
CA GLY A 679 -30.62 -51.15 119.45
C GLY A 679 -30.32 -52.17 120.57
N THR A 680 -29.04 -52.40 120.85
CA THR A 680 -28.25 -52.12 122.08
C THR A 680 -26.87 -52.73 121.92
#